data_AF-A0A2E3YMC4-F1
#
_entry.id   AF-A0A2E3YMC4-F1
#
_cell.length_a   1.000
_cell.length_b   1.000
_cell.length_c   1.000
_cell.angle_alpha   90.00
_cell.angle_beta   90.00
_cell.angle_gamma   90.00
#
_symmetry.space_group_name_H-M   'P 1'
#
loop_
_entity.id
_entity.type
_entity.pdbx_description
1 polymer ?
#
loop_
_entity_poly.entity_id
_entity_poly.type
_entity_poly.pdbx_seq_one_letter_code
_entity_poly.pdbx_strand_id
1 'polypeptide(L)'
;IAKVWVNMDEEEAEEAGDMPEPAMSIFVKAEQSEGPSDSKRFGVFKMVGTYLIGKDFTPGPGMDAIPAGTKMGGMYLEADGNTVKFREETMMGPPEALTATFTTDGVSGVYNQETMVPYGGDYAQLQLVSKFAISNSAKVYCSVLLTAKLLDFDNPDSDGRPTLVDYTPTGSDGLTTDEVCYSTAAADAKRNVWRYGVYKSDGSRFEVGQGGFPMKATVTVDGAQREIHAWADYWGVHVDDQFASAVKYIGESSPTTFTKEQFAGETGTPPTYQIKRANARIEKVEKSYVALESLHKANVVMWVDKWDTNWNSKYNTLGFTGSSAEYAGSYNKDNQTWTFDKKITFDSGYNETTLGTPITFTNAQWVSTMARTYGGGSDTWTENRRLWLWSRDEHKGYEVGKKSLENPTDATSTNGIPVETVTTLTPANFPSTLYCVDRCTTAAKLTATVNAAKAASSEGSTVVSPYDADNWQIIQSGSDAGNWFPGILATNVKTYTISGVQVLDSTNTEIMFPADVTKPEEQLKKSVFQWPWGSTNELQWGVGTGRLLASTSDLDKLECEKDSGGDYRDTHPTFSASAKRYCPDKLYDDDSTITTWYEVRFGANRWDRKKFLTDQATSQDVVFTPPTTLYFTVHDEAKYGDDRGKKIRLDYQGFGELHGIPGEVINTLTGESLGQYYSGEWNQNLRYTHRFIIEKDAAGNDPTVTTGGASPTTYKVKALEGEEWLTLKPSAKGTLTYTGSASDMPASSVLEDVHPGATGGGIGAEPTTGLLNAGKPSVIHGKKVISD
;
A
#
# COMPACT_ATOMS: atom_id res chain seq x y z
N ILE A 1 -45.38 -31.73 0.02
CA ILE A 1 -44.08 -32.46 0.12
C ILE A 1 -43.32 -32.20 -1.16
N ALA A 2 -42.16 -31.57 -1.05
CA ALA A 2 -41.20 -31.39 -2.14
C ALA A 2 -40.08 -32.43 -1.99
N LYS A 3 -39.57 -32.89 -3.13
CA LYS A 3 -38.49 -33.86 -3.25
C LYS A 3 -37.50 -33.30 -4.25
N VAL A 4 -36.22 -33.22 -3.88
CA VAL A 4 -35.18 -32.56 -4.67
C VAL A 4 -33.97 -33.47 -4.77
N TRP A 5 -33.39 -33.52 -5.97
CA TRP A 5 -32.14 -34.20 -6.29
C TRP A 5 -31.18 -33.12 -6.79
N VAL A 6 -29.98 -33.06 -6.20
CA VAL A 6 -28.92 -32.16 -6.62
C VAL A 6 -27.67 -33.00 -6.84
N ASN A 7 -27.07 -32.87 -8.01
CA ASN A 7 -25.78 -33.46 -8.31
C ASN A 7 -24.76 -32.33 -8.44
N MET A 8 -23.68 -32.44 -7.70
CA MET A 8 -22.52 -31.56 -7.76
C MET A 8 -21.40 -32.32 -8.44
N ASP A 9 -20.76 -31.69 -9.42
CA ASP A 9 -19.58 -32.23 -10.06
C ASP A 9 -18.38 -32.12 -9.12
N GLU A 10 -17.32 -32.88 -9.40
CA GLU A 10 -16.04 -32.74 -8.68
C GLU A 10 -15.37 -31.43 -9.07
N GLU A 11 -14.81 -30.75 -8.09
CA GLU A 11 -14.05 -29.51 -8.30
C GLU A 11 -12.56 -29.78 -8.07
N GLU A 12 -11.73 -29.37 -9.03
CA GLU A 12 -10.28 -29.50 -8.91
C GLU A 12 -9.77 -28.58 -7.79
N ALA A 13 -8.75 -29.02 -7.05
CA ALA A 13 -8.16 -28.20 -6.01
C ALA A 13 -7.63 -26.87 -6.60
N GLU A 14 -8.04 -25.75 -6.02
CA GLU A 14 -7.67 -24.42 -6.51
C GLU A 14 -6.17 -24.11 -6.30
N GLU A 15 -5.56 -24.70 -5.26
CA GLU A 15 -4.15 -24.55 -4.94
C GLU A 15 -3.43 -25.88 -4.67
N ALA A 16 -2.10 -25.89 -4.84
CA ALA A 16 -1.27 -27.05 -4.60
C ALA A 16 -1.15 -27.35 -3.09
N GLY A 17 -1.96 -28.29 -2.60
CA GLY A 17 -2.02 -28.67 -1.19
C GLY A 17 -3.46 -28.81 -0.67
N ASP A 18 -4.42 -28.20 -1.37
CA ASP A 18 -5.84 -28.34 -1.05
C ASP A 18 -6.39 -29.71 -1.49
N MET A 19 -7.37 -30.19 -0.74
CA MET A 19 -8.11 -31.40 -1.11
C MET A 19 -9.17 -31.05 -2.17
N PRO A 20 -9.25 -31.81 -3.27
CA PRO A 20 -10.32 -31.62 -4.26
C PRO A 20 -11.70 -31.87 -3.62
N GLU A 21 -12.72 -31.13 -4.05
CA GLU A 21 -14.09 -31.36 -3.56
C GLU A 21 -14.71 -32.56 -4.29
N PRO A 22 -15.21 -33.59 -3.57
CA PRO A 22 -15.78 -34.76 -4.23
C PRO A 22 -17.06 -34.41 -4.97
N ALA A 23 -17.32 -35.09 -6.09
CA ALA A 23 -18.66 -35.06 -6.66
C ALA A 23 -19.67 -35.59 -5.63
N MET A 24 -20.80 -34.90 -5.47
CA MET A 24 -21.82 -35.23 -4.46
C MET A 24 -23.20 -35.41 -5.07
N SER A 25 -23.96 -36.38 -4.54
CA SER A 25 -25.39 -36.50 -4.76
C SER A 25 -26.14 -36.15 -3.48
N ILE A 26 -26.94 -35.08 -3.53
CA ILE A 26 -27.71 -34.55 -2.41
C ILE A 26 -29.19 -34.81 -2.65
N PHE A 27 -29.83 -35.45 -1.68
CA PHE A 27 -31.26 -35.77 -1.70
C PHE A 27 -31.97 -34.99 -0.62
N VAL A 28 -32.97 -34.18 -0.97
CA VAL A 28 -33.71 -33.35 -0.01
C VAL A 28 -35.19 -33.67 -0.03
N LYS A 29 -35.75 -33.84 1.16
CA LYS A 29 -37.19 -33.96 1.41
C LYS A 29 -37.64 -32.76 2.21
N ALA A 30 -38.61 -32.02 1.70
CA ALA A 30 -39.21 -30.90 2.41
C ALA A 30 -40.73 -31.07 2.55
N GLU A 31 -41.24 -30.87 3.75
CA GLU A 31 -42.66 -30.94 4.09
C GLU A 31 -43.09 -29.63 4.72
N GLN A 32 -44.12 -28.99 4.17
CA GLN A 32 -44.77 -27.84 4.78
C GLN A 32 -46.18 -28.27 5.16
N SER A 33 -46.50 -28.20 6.45
CA SER A 33 -47.82 -28.56 6.98
C SER A 33 -48.69 -27.33 7.19
N GLU A 34 -48.10 -26.15 7.42
CA GLU A 34 -48.82 -24.89 7.58
C GLU A 34 -48.07 -23.70 6.95
N GLY A 35 -48.83 -22.74 6.44
CA GLY A 35 -48.30 -21.47 5.92
C GLY A 35 -47.95 -20.47 7.04
N PRO A 36 -47.19 -19.41 6.72
CA PRO A 36 -46.87 -18.35 7.68
C PRO A 36 -48.11 -17.68 8.29
N SER A 37 -48.06 -17.36 9.59
CA SER A 37 -49.09 -16.64 10.34
C SER A 37 -48.49 -15.83 11.51
N ASP A 38 -49.30 -15.04 12.20
CA ASP A 38 -48.86 -14.22 13.34
C ASP A 38 -48.26 -15.04 14.49
N SER A 39 -48.75 -16.28 14.70
CA SER A 39 -48.21 -17.20 15.71
C SER A 39 -47.15 -18.17 15.17
N LYS A 40 -46.98 -18.20 13.85
CA LYS A 40 -46.07 -19.11 13.13
C LYS A 40 -45.38 -18.35 12.01
N ARG A 41 -44.40 -17.51 12.37
CA ARG A 41 -43.78 -16.53 11.47
C ARG A 41 -43.27 -17.12 10.15
N PHE A 42 -42.77 -18.35 10.18
CA PHE A 42 -42.23 -19.05 9.01
C PHE A 42 -43.12 -20.21 8.53
N GLY A 43 -44.33 -20.33 9.09
CA GLY A 43 -45.19 -21.50 8.95
C GLY A 43 -44.67 -22.69 9.75
N VAL A 44 -45.13 -23.89 9.41
CA VAL A 44 -44.55 -25.14 9.90
C VAL A 44 -43.98 -25.89 8.71
N PHE A 45 -42.66 -26.04 8.69
CA PHE A 45 -41.99 -26.86 7.70
C PHE A 45 -40.81 -27.61 8.27
N LYS A 46 -40.52 -28.76 7.68
CA LYS A 46 -39.38 -29.60 7.97
C LYS A 46 -38.69 -29.98 6.67
N MET A 47 -37.38 -29.83 6.65
CA MET A 47 -36.50 -30.21 5.57
C MET A 47 -35.42 -31.13 6.12
N VAL A 48 -35.19 -32.23 5.44
CA VAL A 48 -34.11 -33.18 5.75
C VAL A 48 -33.38 -33.51 4.46
N GLY A 49 -32.08 -33.73 4.56
CA GLY A 49 -31.25 -34.06 3.41
C GLY A 49 -30.18 -35.09 3.72
N THR A 50 -29.75 -35.80 2.68
CA THR A 50 -28.67 -36.79 2.74
C THR A 50 -27.66 -36.50 1.66
N TYR A 51 -26.37 -36.55 2.02
CA TYR A 51 -25.25 -36.35 1.11
C TYR A 51 -24.56 -37.69 0.86
N LEU A 52 -24.41 -38.07 -0.41
CA LEU A 52 -23.66 -39.25 -0.83
C LEU A 52 -22.51 -38.84 -1.74
N ILE A 53 -21.41 -39.59 -1.72
CA ILE A 53 -20.37 -39.52 -2.76
C ILE A 53 -20.98 -39.89 -4.11
N GLY A 54 -20.89 -38.98 -5.09
CA GLY A 54 -21.42 -39.16 -6.44
C GLY A 54 -20.56 -40.07 -7.31
N LYS A 55 -19.24 -40.11 -7.08
CA LYS A 55 -18.28 -40.98 -7.77
C LYS A 55 -17.10 -41.35 -6.86
N ASP A 56 -16.47 -42.49 -7.09
CA ASP A 56 -15.29 -42.92 -6.32
C ASP A 56 -14.28 -41.78 -6.19
N PHE A 57 -13.92 -41.45 -4.94
CA PHE A 57 -13.14 -40.27 -4.60
C PHE A 57 -11.93 -40.66 -3.77
N THR A 58 -10.75 -40.10 -4.06
CA THR A 58 -9.54 -40.32 -3.26
C THR A 58 -9.10 -38.99 -2.66
N PRO A 59 -9.28 -38.78 -1.33
CA PRO A 59 -9.07 -37.46 -0.71
C PRO A 59 -7.65 -36.91 -0.84
N GLY A 60 -6.65 -37.79 -0.96
CA GLY A 60 -5.27 -37.37 -1.13
C GLY A 60 -4.29 -38.54 -1.28
N PRO A 61 -3.00 -38.24 -1.54
CA PRO A 61 -1.98 -39.25 -1.72
C PRO A 61 -1.81 -40.12 -0.46
N GLY A 62 -2.01 -41.43 -0.59
CA GLY A 62 -1.86 -42.39 0.51
C GLY A 62 -3.12 -42.60 1.36
N MET A 63 -4.24 -41.99 1.01
CA MET A 63 -5.56 -42.29 1.60
C MET A 63 -6.31 -43.31 0.74
N ASP A 64 -7.18 -44.11 1.39
CA ASP A 64 -8.04 -45.07 0.70
C ASP A 64 -9.15 -44.36 -0.09
N ALA A 65 -9.53 -44.94 -1.22
CA ALA A 65 -10.64 -44.43 -2.02
C ALA A 65 -11.97 -44.62 -1.29
N ILE A 66 -12.79 -43.57 -1.25
CA ILE A 66 -14.15 -43.56 -0.74
C ILE A 66 -15.08 -43.92 -1.91
N PRO A 67 -15.81 -45.05 -1.86
CA PRO A 67 -16.65 -45.49 -2.97
C PRO A 67 -17.86 -44.60 -3.22
N ALA A 68 -18.32 -44.55 -4.47
CA ALA A 68 -19.60 -43.97 -4.84
C ALA A 68 -20.76 -44.55 -4.03
N GLY A 69 -21.69 -43.69 -3.62
CA GLY A 69 -22.82 -44.03 -2.77
C GLY A 69 -22.52 -44.06 -1.27
N THR A 70 -21.27 -43.85 -0.85
CA THR A 70 -20.92 -43.70 0.57
C THR A 70 -21.60 -42.46 1.14
N LYS A 71 -22.22 -42.59 2.32
CA LYS A 71 -22.88 -41.47 2.99
C LYS A 71 -21.84 -40.51 3.56
N MET A 72 -21.87 -39.28 3.06
CA MET A 72 -21.01 -38.19 3.51
C MET A 72 -21.63 -37.38 4.64
N GLY A 73 -22.95 -37.40 4.79
CA GLY A 73 -23.57 -36.49 5.75
C GLY A 73 -25.07 -36.31 5.57
N GLY A 74 -25.59 -35.26 6.18
CA GLY A 74 -26.97 -34.85 6.02
C GLY A 74 -27.29 -33.55 6.73
N MET A 75 -28.45 -33.01 6.39
CA MET A 75 -28.99 -31.77 6.94
C MET A 75 -30.37 -31.96 7.54
N TYR A 76 -30.71 -31.08 8.46
CA TYR A 76 -32.02 -30.91 9.05
C TYR A 76 -32.29 -29.42 9.21
N LEU A 77 -33.47 -28.98 8.77
CA LEU A 77 -33.99 -27.64 9.01
C LEU A 77 -35.47 -27.75 9.34
N GLU A 78 -35.86 -27.26 10.51
CA GLU A 78 -37.26 -27.21 10.94
C GLU A 78 -37.61 -25.79 11.35
N ALA A 79 -38.78 -25.34 10.92
CA ALA A 79 -39.47 -24.22 11.53
C ALA A 79 -40.80 -24.72 12.10
N ASP A 80 -41.02 -24.49 13.40
CA ASP A 80 -42.30 -24.70 14.05
C ASP A 80 -42.56 -23.57 15.05
N GLY A 81 -43.73 -22.94 14.93
CA GLY A 81 -44.04 -21.73 15.68
C GLY A 81 -43.10 -20.58 15.34
N ASN A 82 -42.40 -20.10 16.37
CA ASN A 82 -41.39 -19.06 16.25
C ASN A 82 -39.96 -19.60 16.40
N THR A 83 -39.76 -20.91 16.32
CA THR A 83 -38.45 -21.52 16.48
C THR A 83 -37.97 -22.09 15.15
N VAL A 84 -36.71 -21.83 14.83
CA VAL A 84 -35.97 -22.46 13.73
C VAL A 84 -34.88 -23.32 14.34
N LYS A 85 -34.76 -24.55 13.86
CA LYS A 85 -33.72 -25.51 14.22
C LYS A 85 -32.99 -25.94 12.98
N PHE A 86 -31.66 -25.92 13.04
CA PHE A 86 -30.78 -26.37 11.98
C PHE A 86 -29.76 -27.34 12.55
N ARG A 87 -29.45 -28.38 11.78
CA ARG A 87 -28.29 -29.25 12.02
C ARG A 87 -27.73 -29.72 10.69
N GLU A 88 -26.42 -29.72 10.58
CA GLU A 88 -25.70 -30.32 9.47
C GLU A 88 -24.51 -31.13 9.98
N GLU A 89 -24.25 -32.26 9.33
CA GLU A 89 -23.11 -33.11 9.61
C GLU A 89 -22.48 -33.58 8.30
N THR A 90 -21.16 -33.55 8.25
CA THR A 90 -20.35 -34.07 7.14
C THR A 90 -19.23 -34.96 7.68
N MET A 91 -18.82 -35.98 6.92
CA MET A 91 -17.90 -37.07 7.33
C MET A 91 -16.49 -36.57 7.69
N MET A 92 -16.13 -35.33 7.35
CA MET A 92 -14.82 -34.73 7.63
C MET A 92 -14.95 -33.34 8.29
N GLY A 93 -16.16 -32.95 8.67
CA GLY A 93 -16.43 -31.64 9.26
C GLY A 93 -17.00 -31.78 10.67
N PRO A 94 -16.80 -30.76 11.52
CA PRO A 94 -17.48 -30.73 12.81
C PRO A 94 -19.00 -30.54 12.61
N PRO A 95 -19.86 -31.08 13.48
CA PRO A 95 -21.30 -30.88 13.36
C PRO A 95 -21.69 -29.42 13.52
N GLU A 96 -22.50 -28.87 12.62
CA GLU A 96 -23.08 -27.53 12.75
C GLU A 96 -24.52 -27.62 13.29
N ALA A 97 -24.89 -26.71 14.18
CA ALA A 97 -26.21 -26.70 14.81
C ALA A 97 -26.63 -25.29 15.27
N LEU A 98 -27.92 -25.00 15.12
CA LEU A 98 -28.54 -23.76 15.57
C LEU A 98 -29.96 -24.06 16.07
N THR A 99 -30.33 -23.44 17.19
CA THR A 99 -31.73 -23.27 17.61
C THR A 99 -31.96 -21.78 17.84
N ALA A 100 -32.85 -21.18 17.05
CA ALA A 100 -33.19 -19.77 17.12
C ALA A 100 -34.68 -19.58 17.41
N THR A 101 -35.02 -18.79 18.42
CA THR A 101 -36.39 -18.42 18.76
C THR A 101 -36.63 -16.95 18.50
N PHE A 102 -37.60 -16.67 17.64
CA PHE A 102 -37.97 -15.33 17.20
C PHE A 102 -39.07 -14.75 18.09
N THR A 103 -38.95 -13.47 18.40
CA THR A 103 -39.95 -12.69 19.13
C THR A 103 -40.38 -11.50 18.26
N THR A 104 -41.31 -10.70 18.76
CA THR A 104 -41.68 -9.44 18.12
C THR A 104 -40.54 -8.43 18.10
N ASP A 105 -39.65 -8.47 19.11
CA ASP A 105 -38.52 -7.55 19.23
C ASP A 105 -37.23 -8.09 18.63
N GLY A 106 -37.11 -9.38 18.31
CA GLY A 106 -35.87 -9.89 17.72
C GLY A 106 -35.74 -11.40 17.70
N VAL A 107 -34.55 -11.91 17.99
CA VAL A 107 -34.24 -13.34 17.96
C VAL A 107 -33.23 -13.68 19.04
N SER A 108 -33.35 -14.84 19.67
CA SER A 108 -32.35 -15.34 20.60
C SER A 108 -32.24 -16.85 20.45
N GLY A 109 -31.12 -17.43 20.87
CA GLY A 109 -30.90 -18.85 20.65
C GLY A 109 -29.52 -19.34 21.05
N VAL A 110 -29.18 -20.53 20.56
CA VAL A 110 -27.88 -21.17 20.72
C VAL A 110 -27.41 -21.66 19.35
N TYR A 111 -26.12 -21.52 19.08
CA TYR A 111 -25.48 -22.02 17.87
C TYR A 111 -24.08 -22.49 18.17
N ASN A 112 -23.51 -23.28 17.26
CA ASN A 112 -22.08 -23.52 17.24
C ASN A 112 -21.44 -22.94 15.97
N GLN A 113 -20.14 -22.69 16.06
CA GLN A 113 -19.32 -22.20 14.96
C GLN A 113 -17.89 -22.71 15.12
N GLU A 114 -17.14 -22.75 14.03
CA GLU A 114 -15.72 -23.07 14.04
C GLU A 114 -14.87 -21.81 14.14
N THR A 115 -13.69 -21.92 14.76
CA THR A 115 -12.64 -20.90 14.73
C THR A 115 -11.26 -21.56 14.80
N MET A 116 -10.21 -20.84 14.39
CA MET A 116 -8.83 -21.25 14.63
C MET A 116 -8.18 -20.40 15.73
N VAL A 117 -7.40 -21.03 16.60
CA VAL A 117 -6.61 -20.35 17.64
C VAL A 117 -5.17 -20.84 17.65
N PRO A 118 -4.20 -19.99 18.05
CA PRO A 118 -2.83 -20.45 18.29
C PRO A 118 -2.79 -21.53 19.38
N TYR A 119 -2.18 -22.67 19.10
CA TYR A 119 -2.09 -23.81 20.00
C TYR A 119 -0.80 -24.60 19.78
N GLY A 120 0.00 -24.82 20.82
CA GLY A 120 1.18 -25.68 20.74
C GLY A 120 2.32 -25.22 19.81
N GLY A 121 2.31 -23.97 19.36
CA GLY A 121 3.27 -23.45 18.36
C GLY A 121 2.78 -23.52 16.92
N ASP A 122 1.55 -23.98 16.71
CA ASP A 122 0.82 -23.98 15.44
C ASP A 122 -0.60 -23.42 15.66
N TYR A 123 -1.56 -23.76 14.81
CA TYR A 123 -2.98 -23.45 14.96
C TYR A 123 -3.81 -24.71 15.22
N ALA A 124 -4.82 -24.57 16.06
CA ALA A 124 -5.83 -25.60 16.30
C ALA A 124 -7.23 -25.10 15.96
N GLN A 125 -8.05 -25.97 15.38
CA GLN A 125 -9.46 -25.71 15.15
C GLN A 125 -10.28 -26.00 16.41
N LEU A 126 -11.18 -25.07 16.74
CA LEU A 126 -12.10 -25.17 17.84
C LEU A 126 -13.54 -25.06 17.34
N GLN A 127 -14.43 -25.86 17.91
CA GLN A 127 -15.85 -25.62 17.87
C GLN A 127 -16.30 -24.84 19.12
N LEU A 128 -16.92 -23.69 18.91
CA LEU A 128 -17.47 -22.82 19.95
C LEU A 128 -18.99 -22.97 19.98
N VAL A 129 -19.56 -23.18 21.17
CA VAL A 129 -21.02 -23.15 21.37
C VAL A 129 -21.37 -21.88 22.11
N SER A 130 -22.21 -21.04 21.52
CA SER A 130 -22.58 -19.72 22.05
C SER A 130 -24.09 -19.57 22.12
N LYS A 131 -24.58 -18.94 23.19
CA LYS A 131 -25.94 -18.36 23.18
C LYS A 131 -25.90 -16.93 22.68
N PHE A 132 -26.96 -16.50 22.01
CA PHE A 132 -27.06 -15.16 21.44
C PHE A 132 -28.43 -14.54 21.63
N ALA A 133 -28.48 -13.22 21.51
CA ALA A 133 -29.71 -12.44 21.45
C ALA A 133 -29.51 -11.21 20.56
N ILE A 134 -30.52 -10.90 19.75
CA ILE A 134 -30.63 -9.69 18.93
C ILE A 134 -31.91 -8.98 19.34
N SER A 135 -31.82 -7.69 19.65
CA SER A 135 -32.96 -6.81 19.89
C SER A 135 -33.02 -5.71 18.83
N ASN A 136 -34.17 -5.64 18.14
CA ASN A 136 -34.46 -4.65 17.12
C ASN A 136 -34.77 -3.28 17.70
N SER A 137 -35.41 -3.21 18.88
CA SER A 137 -35.68 -1.95 19.58
C SER A 137 -34.43 -1.36 20.22
N ALA A 138 -33.63 -2.19 20.91
CA ALA A 138 -32.39 -1.74 21.54
C ALA A 138 -31.25 -1.51 20.52
N LYS A 139 -31.39 -2.07 19.30
CA LYS A 139 -30.34 -2.09 18.26
C LYS A 139 -29.06 -2.72 18.79
N VAL A 140 -29.16 -3.94 19.31
CA VAL A 140 -28.03 -4.67 19.90
C VAL A 140 -28.04 -6.13 19.48
N TYR A 141 -26.86 -6.69 19.23
CA TYR A 141 -26.57 -8.12 19.21
C TYR A 141 -25.64 -8.44 20.38
N CYS A 142 -25.97 -9.43 21.20
CA CYS A 142 -25.09 -9.93 22.24
C CYS A 142 -24.92 -11.45 22.13
N SER A 143 -23.76 -11.94 22.56
CA SER A 143 -23.45 -13.36 22.65
C SER A 143 -22.65 -13.69 23.91
N VAL A 144 -22.75 -14.94 24.35
CA VAL A 144 -22.01 -15.50 25.47
C VAL A 144 -21.52 -16.89 25.06
N LEU A 145 -20.21 -17.10 25.14
CA LEU A 145 -19.60 -18.42 24.93
C LEU A 145 -19.99 -19.36 26.07
N LEU A 146 -20.54 -20.52 25.74
CA LEU A 146 -20.95 -21.55 26.69
C LEU A 146 -19.87 -22.62 26.85
N THR A 147 -19.39 -23.18 25.75
CA THR A 147 -18.34 -24.21 25.72
C THR A 147 -17.45 -24.05 24.51
N ALA A 148 -16.19 -24.45 24.64
CA ALA A 148 -15.26 -24.58 23.53
C ALA A 148 -14.73 -26.02 23.48
N LYS A 149 -14.58 -26.56 22.27
CA LYS A 149 -14.12 -27.92 22.02
C LYS A 149 -13.00 -27.90 21.00
N LEU A 150 -11.89 -28.56 21.28
CA LEU A 150 -10.83 -28.84 20.32
C LEU A 150 -11.31 -29.91 19.34
N LEU A 151 -11.11 -29.67 18.04
CA LEU A 151 -11.35 -30.66 16.98
C LEU A 151 -10.11 -31.54 16.82
N ASP A 152 -10.24 -32.82 17.13
CA ASP A 152 -9.19 -33.82 16.97
C ASP A 152 -9.45 -34.66 15.70
N PHE A 153 -8.74 -34.31 14.63
CA PHE A 153 -8.80 -35.01 13.34
C PHE A 153 -7.94 -36.27 13.29
N ASP A 154 -7.00 -36.45 14.22
CA ASP A 154 -6.16 -37.64 14.30
C ASP A 154 -6.94 -38.84 14.86
N ASN A 155 -7.98 -38.56 15.65
CA ASN A 155 -8.86 -39.56 16.25
C ASN A 155 -10.31 -39.32 15.83
N PRO A 156 -10.72 -39.64 14.60
CA PRO A 156 -12.10 -39.47 14.15
C PRO A 156 -13.06 -40.43 14.85
N ASP A 157 -14.33 -40.02 14.95
CA ASP A 157 -15.42 -40.85 15.47
C ASP A 157 -15.84 -41.95 14.48
N SER A 158 -16.84 -42.76 14.87
CA SER A 158 -17.33 -43.87 14.05
C SER A 158 -17.90 -43.46 12.69
N ASP A 159 -18.24 -42.19 12.52
CA ASP A 159 -18.80 -41.62 11.30
C ASP A 159 -17.76 -40.74 10.58
N GLY A 160 -16.47 -40.83 10.95
CA GLY A 160 -15.35 -40.15 10.30
C GLY A 160 -15.06 -38.73 10.80
N ARG A 161 -15.88 -38.19 11.70
CA ARG A 161 -15.82 -36.78 12.12
C ARG A 161 -14.74 -36.55 13.17
N PRO A 162 -14.16 -35.34 13.27
CA PRO A 162 -13.21 -35.04 14.35
C PRO A 162 -13.85 -35.25 15.72
N THR A 163 -13.13 -35.89 16.64
CA THR A 163 -13.62 -35.99 18.03
C THR A 163 -13.51 -34.64 18.74
N LEU A 164 -14.46 -34.39 19.66
CA LEU A 164 -14.55 -33.12 20.38
C LEU A 164 -13.96 -33.24 21.79
N VAL A 165 -12.82 -32.60 22.03
CA VAL A 165 -12.14 -32.59 23.34
C VAL A 165 -12.43 -31.27 24.06
N ASP A 166 -12.69 -31.30 25.37
CA ASP A 166 -12.91 -30.06 26.15
C ASP A 166 -11.72 -29.10 26.05
N TYR A 167 -12.01 -27.84 25.71
CA TYR A 167 -11.02 -26.76 25.63
C TYR A 167 -11.42 -25.62 26.57
N THR A 168 -10.45 -25.12 27.34
CA THR A 168 -10.63 -23.98 28.24
C THR A 168 -9.99 -22.74 27.61
N PRO A 169 -10.78 -21.72 27.23
CA PRO A 169 -10.26 -20.45 26.74
C PRO A 169 -9.25 -19.81 27.70
N THR A 170 -8.13 -19.33 27.15
CA THR A 170 -7.05 -18.71 27.95
C THR A 170 -7.11 -17.19 27.94
N GLY A 171 -7.90 -16.59 27.06
CA GLY A 171 -7.98 -15.13 26.84
C GLY A 171 -6.87 -14.62 25.91
N SER A 172 -5.66 -15.16 26.01
CA SER A 172 -4.57 -14.88 25.07
C SER A 172 -4.80 -15.50 23.69
N ASP A 173 -5.69 -16.49 23.60
CA ASP A 173 -6.19 -17.11 22.37
C ASP A 173 -7.23 -16.26 21.63
N GLY A 174 -7.58 -15.08 22.16
CA GLY A 174 -8.56 -14.17 21.57
C GLY A 174 -10.01 -14.54 21.88
N LEU A 175 -10.25 -15.55 22.71
CA LEU A 175 -11.58 -15.97 23.13
C LEU A 175 -11.94 -15.38 24.49
N THR A 176 -13.21 -15.05 24.69
CA THR A 176 -13.74 -14.63 25.99
C THR A 176 -14.98 -15.41 26.35
N THR A 177 -15.09 -15.76 27.63
CA THR A 177 -16.31 -16.34 28.22
C THR A 177 -17.28 -15.27 28.71
N ASP A 178 -16.88 -14.00 28.70
CA ASP A 178 -17.73 -12.89 29.08
C ASP A 178 -18.80 -12.62 28.01
N GLU A 179 -19.89 -11.99 28.42
CA GLU A 179 -20.86 -11.45 27.48
C GLU A 179 -20.25 -10.36 26.60
N VAL A 180 -20.41 -10.49 25.29
CA VAL A 180 -19.99 -9.51 24.30
C VAL A 180 -21.21 -8.97 23.58
N CYS A 181 -21.33 -7.65 23.53
CA CYS A 181 -22.44 -6.94 22.90
C CYS A 181 -21.95 -5.94 21.88
N TYR A 182 -22.64 -5.88 20.75
CA TYR A 182 -22.39 -4.99 19.63
C TYR A 182 -23.63 -4.16 19.31
N SER A 183 -23.45 -2.89 18.95
CA SER A 183 -24.54 -2.09 18.40
C SER A 183 -24.87 -2.54 16.98
N THR A 184 -26.16 -2.65 16.68
CA THR A 184 -26.67 -2.85 15.31
C THR A 184 -27.27 -1.57 14.72
N ALA A 185 -27.08 -0.42 15.40
CA ALA A 185 -27.50 0.87 14.88
C ALA A 185 -26.52 1.36 13.82
N ALA A 186 -27.02 1.72 12.63
CA ALA A 186 -26.20 2.24 11.54
C ALA A 186 -25.43 3.54 11.89
N ALA A 187 -25.91 4.30 12.88
CA ALA A 187 -25.23 5.50 13.36
C ALA A 187 -24.02 5.21 14.25
N ASP A 188 -23.96 4.01 14.85
CA ASP A 188 -22.87 3.61 15.72
C ASP A 188 -21.77 2.84 14.97
N ALA A 189 -22.04 2.47 13.71
CA ALA A 189 -21.14 1.62 12.94
C ALA A 189 -19.88 2.39 12.51
N LYS A 190 -18.73 1.71 12.57
CA LYS A 190 -17.49 2.24 12.01
C LYS A 190 -17.44 1.91 10.53
N ARG A 191 -17.28 2.93 9.69
CA ARG A 191 -17.18 2.79 8.24
C ARG A 191 -15.77 3.03 7.77
N ASN A 192 -15.31 2.17 6.88
CA ASN A 192 -14.06 2.35 6.15
C ASN A 192 -14.35 2.18 4.66
N VAL A 193 -13.79 3.06 3.84
CA VAL A 193 -13.98 3.04 2.38
C VAL A 193 -12.61 2.99 1.75
N TRP A 194 -12.31 1.93 1.01
CA TRP A 194 -11.02 1.74 0.35
C TRP A 194 -11.05 2.03 -1.15
N ARG A 195 -12.23 2.24 -1.76
CA ARG A 195 -12.33 2.60 -3.19
C ARG A 195 -13.21 3.81 -3.44
N TYR A 196 -12.68 4.74 -4.23
CA TYR A 196 -13.35 5.96 -4.63
C TYR A 196 -13.30 6.17 -6.14
N GLY A 197 -14.44 6.50 -6.74
CA GLY A 197 -14.54 6.93 -8.12
C GLY A 197 -14.42 8.44 -8.23
N VAL A 198 -13.67 8.91 -9.22
CA VAL A 198 -13.52 10.33 -9.55
C VAL A 198 -14.25 10.63 -10.86
N TYR A 199 -15.00 11.74 -10.90
CA TYR A 199 -15.89 12.10 -11.99
C TYR A 199 -15.69 13.55 -12.40
N LYS A 200 -15.86 13.83 -13.70
CA LYS A 200 -15.91 15.19 -14.24
C LYS A 200 -17.23 15.87 -13.85
N SER A 201 -17.31 17.18 -14.08
CA SER A 201 -18.50 17.98 -13.79
C SER A 201 -19.75 17.53 -14.55
N ASP A 202 -19.59 16.90 -15.72
CA ASP A 202 -20.66 16.32 -16.54
C ASP A 202 -21.15 14.93 -16.05
N GLY A 203 -20.54 14.39 -14.99
CA GLY A 203 -20.87 13.08 -14.42
C GLY A 203 -20.18 11.89 -15.10
N SER A 204 -19.39 12.12 -16.15
CA SER A 204 -18.54 11.07 -16.73
C SER A 204 -17.36 10.74 -15.81
N ARG A 205 -16.83 9.51 -15.91
CA ARG A 205 -15.66 9.09 -15.15
C ARG A 205 -14.43 9.91 -15.57
N PHE A 206 -13.59 10.26 -14.60
CA PHE A 206 -12.27 10.79 -14.89
C PHE A 206 -11.35 9.63 -15.25
N GLU A 207 -11.28 9.28 -16.53
CA GLU A 207 -10.34 8.27 -17.01
C GLU A 207 -8.92 8.84 -17.01
N VAL A 208 -7.98 8.13 -16.39
CA VAL A 208 -6.55 8.31 -16.67
C VAL A 208 -6.22 7.55 -17.96
N GLY A 209 -5.08 7.84 -18.58
CA GLY A 209 -4.62 7.08 -19.75
C GLY A 209 -4.27 5.62 -19.40
N GLN A 210 -3.27 5.05 -20.06
CA GLN A 210 -2.84 3.68 -19.78
C GLN A 210 -2.43 3.51 -18.30
N GLY A 211 -3.28 2.85 -17.52
CA GLY A 211 -3.03 2.47 -16.13
C GLY A 211 -2.22 1.18 -16.03
N GLY A 212 -1.87 0.81 -14.80
CA GLY A 212 -1.19 -0.44 -14.51
C GLY A 212 -2.08 -1.67 -14.73
N PHE A 213 -1.48 -2.83 -14.95
CA PHE A 213 -2.22 -4.08 -15.13
C PHE A 213 -1.39 -5.31 -14.69
N PRO A 214 -2.08 -6.39 -14.28
CA PRO A 214 -1.44 -7.67 -14.00
C PRO A 214 -1.12 -8.41 -15.30
N MET A 215 -0.10 -9.25 -15.25
CA MET A 215 0.32 -10.11 -16.35
C MET A 215 0.98 -11.37 -15.81
N LYS A 216 0.96 -12.44 -16.60
CA LYS A 216 1.51 -13.74 -16.22
C LYS A 216 2.43 -14.34 -17.28
N ALA A 217 3.36 -15.18 -16.86
CA ALA A 217 4.26 -15.91 -17.73
C ALA A 217 4.58 -17.29 -17.16
N THR A 218 5.10 -18.20 -17.99
CA THR A 218 5.67 -19.46 -17.52
C THR A 218 7.19 -19.39 -17.58
N VAL A 219 7.86 -19.74 -16.48
CA VAL A 219 9.32 -19.78 -16.36
C VAL A 219 9.79 -21.12 -15.82
N THR A 220 11.08 -21.43 -16.00
CA THR A 220 11.69 -22.64 -15.44
C THR A 220 12.48 -22.30 -14.18
N VAL A 221 12.11 -22.91 -13.06
CA VAL A 221 12.79 -22.78 -11.75
C VAL A 221 13.11 -24.19 -11.28
N ASP A 222 14.38 -24.45 -10.96
CA ASP A 222 14.86 -25.77 -10.51
C ASP A 222 14.43 -26.94 -11.42
N GLY A 223 14.36 -26.70 -12.73
CA GLY A 223 13.97 -27.68 -13.75
C GLY A 223 12.45 -27.89 -13.91
N ALA A 224 11.61 -27.24 -13.10
CA ALA A 224 10.15 -27.29 -13.20
C ALA A 224 9.59 -26.03 -13.87
N GLN A 225 8.51 -26.19 -14.66
CA GLN A 225 7.73 -25.06 -15.17
C GLN A 225 6.86 -24.49 -14.06
N ARG A 226 6.86 -23.17 -13.90
CA ARG A 226 6.06 -22.43 -12.93
C ARG A 226 5.37 -21.27 -13.64
N GLU A 227 4.06 -21.12 -13.44
CA GLU A 227 3.39 -19.86 -13.77
C GLU A 227 3.80 -18.80 -12.73
N ILE A 228 4.12 -17.60 -13.19
CA ILE A 228 4.51 -16.47 -12.38
C ILE A 228 3.64 -15.26 -12.73
N HIS A 229 3.32 -14.48 -11.71
CA HIS A 229 2.57 -13.23 -11.85
C HIS A 229 3.50 -12.02 -11.76
N ALA A 230 3.12 -10.97 -12.46
CA ALA A 230 3.82 -9.72 -12.51
C ALA A 230 2.83 -8.56 -12.62
N TRP A 231 3.26 -7.39 -12.17
CA TRP A 231 2.49 -6.15 -12.28
C TRP A 231 3.31 -5.11 -13.05
N ALA A 232 2.71 -4.44 -14.03
CA ALA A 232 3.34 -3.34 -14.74
C ALA A 232 2.54 -2.06 -14.55
N ASP A 233 3.22 -0.98 -14.17
CA ASP A 233 2.64 0.35 -14.03
C ASP A 233 3.66 1.47 -14.27
N TYR A 234 3.31 2.69 -13.90
CA TYR A 234 4.18 3.87 -14.00
C TYR A 234 5.50 3.73 -13.23
N TRP A 235 5.51 3.04 -12.10
CA TRP A 235 6.68 2.87 -11.25
C TRP A 235 7.63 1.77 -11.75
N GLY A 236 7.13 0.87 -12.59
CA GLY A 236 7.94 -0.06 -13.36
C GLY A 236 7.25 -1.40 -13.55
N VAL A 237 8.08 -2.44 -13.75
CA VAL A 237 7.62 -3.82 -13.83
C VAL A 237 8.08 -4.59 -12.61
N HIS A 238 7.11 -5.09 -11.86
CA HIS A 238 7.28 -5.85 -10.63
C HIS A 238 7.06 -7.33 -10.91
N VAL A 239 8.04 -8.14 -10.52
CA VAL A 239 7.96 -9.60 -10.50
C VAL A 239 8.42 -10.00 -9.11
N ASP A 240 7.80 -11.03 -8.54
CA ASP A 240 8.25 -11.60 -7.26
C ASP A 240 9.76 -11.90 -7.30
N ASP A 241 10.46 -11.47 -6.25
CA ASP A 241 11.92 -11.58 -6.14
C ASP A 241 12.38 -13.05 -6.19
N GLN A 242 11.55 -14.01 -5.75
CA GLN A 242 11.87 -15.44 -5.82
C GLN A 242 12.02 -15.97 -7.26
N PHE A 243 11.34 -15.32 -8.22
CA PHE A 243 11.36 -15.72 -9.64
C PHE A 243 12.21 -14.77 -10.51
N ALA A 244 12.74 -13.69 -9.94
CA ALA A 244 13.42 -12.64 -10.69
C ALA A 244 14.65 -13.14 -11.49
N SER A 245 15.31 -14.21 -11.05
CA SER A 245 16.44 -14.84 -11.74
C SER A 245 16.04 -15.70 -12.95
N ALA A 246 14.80 -16.17 -13.00
CA ALA A 246 14.26 -16.98 -14.08
C ALA A 246 13.65 -16.14 -15.23
N VAL A 247 13.40 -14.85 -14.97
CA VAL A 247 12.90 -13.90 -15.98
C VAL A 247 14.05 -13.43 -16.87
N LYS A 248 13.89 -13.65 -18.18
CA LYS A 248 14.84 -13.23 -19.22
C LYS A 248 14.38 -11.94 -19.88
N TYR A 249 15.26 -10.95 -19.94
CA TYR A 249 14.98 -9.64 -20.49
C TYR A 249 15.24 -9.57 -22.01
N ILE A 250 14.70 -8.55 -22.67
CA ILE A 250 15.03 -8.24 -24.07
C ILE A 250 16.54 -8.07 -24.21
N GLY A 251 17.14 -8.78 -25.17
CA GLY A 251 18.59 -8.86 -25.38
C GLY A 251 19.20 -10.19 -24.93
N GLU A 252 18.48 -10.97 -24.13
CA GLU A 252 18.87 -12.33 -23.75
C GLU A 252 18.30 -13.38 -24.72
N SER A 253 18.85 -14.60 -24.68
CA SER A 253 18.35 -15.72 -25.48
C SER A 253 16.96 -16.17 -24.99
N SER A 254 15.95 -16.05 -25.85
CA SER A 254 14.54 -16.36 -25.57
C SER A 254 13.97 -15.53 -24.42
N PRO A 255 13.75 -14.21 -24.59
CA PRO A 255 13.18 -13.36 -23.56
C PRO A 255 11.80 -13.87 -23.09
N THR A 256 11.53 -13.75 -21.78
CA THR A 256 10.28 -14.20 -21.19
C THR A 256 9.11 -13.40 -21.76
N THR A 257 8.10 -14.10 -22.26
CA THR A 257 6.88 -13.48 -22.80
C THR A 257 5.80 -13.51 -21.73
N PHE A 258 5.34 -12.33 -21.33
CA PHE A 258 4.23 -12.14 -20.41
C PHE A 258 2.94 -11.92 -21.20
N THR A 259 1.84 -12.46 -20.71
CA THR A 259 0.49 -12.26 -21.25
C THR A 259 -0.28 -11.40 -20.27
N LYS A 260 -0.95 -10.34 -20.75
CA LYS A 260 -1.82 -9.53 -19.89
C LYS A 260 -2.91 -10.41 -19.27
N GLU A 261 -3.13 -10.28 -17.97
CA GLU A 261 -4.28 -10.89 -17.33
C GLU A 261 -5.55 -10.08 -17.64
N GLN A 262 -6.60 -10.78 -18.02
CA GLN A 262 -7.88 -10.18 -18.38
C GLN A 262 -8.81 -10.18 -17.18
N PHE A 263 -9.36 -9.02 -16.84
CA PHE A 263 -10.40 -8.93 -15.82
C PHE A 263 -11.75 -9.41 -16.35
N ALA A 264 -12.67 -9.74 -15.43
CA ALA A 264 -14.03 -10.15 -15.77
C ALA A 264 -14.72 -9.12 -16.69
N GLY A 265 -15.11 -9.57 -17.89
CA GLY A 265 -15.74 -8.72 -18.91
C GLY A 265 -14.80 -8.21 -20.01
N GLU A 266 -13.47 -8.36 -19.88
CA GLU A 266 -12.56 -8.20 -21.02
C GLU A 266 -12.73 -9.37 -22.00
N THR A 267 -12.68 -9.10 -23.31
CA THR A 267 -12.83 -10.11 -24.37
C THR A 267 -11.74 -9.94 -25.43
N GLY A 268 -11.42 -11.02 -26.17
CA GLY A 268 -10.37 -11.04 -27.20
C GLY A 268 -9.06 -11.65 -26.73
N THR A 269 -8.09 -11.80 -27.63
CA THR A 269 -6.76 -12.34 -27.30
C THR A 269 -5.97 -11.30 -26.48
N PRO A 270 -5.51 -11.64 -25.27
CA PRO A 270 -4.71 -10.71 -24.47
C PRO A 270 -3.39 -10.37 -25.17
N PRO A 271 -2.95 -9.10 -25.10
CA PRO A 271 -1.65 -8.70 -25.64
C PRO A 271 -0.51 -9.37 -24.87
N THR A 272 0.60 -9.57 -25.58
CA THR A 272 1.83 -10.13 -25.02
C THR A 272 2.94 -9.09 -24.96
N TYR A 273 3.77 -9.21 -23.93
CA TYR A 273 4.79 -8.25 -23.58
C TYR A 273 6.12 -8.92 -23.26
N GLN A 274 7.21 -8.18 -23.41
CA GLN A 274 8.54 -8.54 -22.93
C GLN A 274 9.11 -7.40 -22.10
N ILE A 275 10.03 -7.73 -21.20
CA ILE A 275 10.63 -6.74 -20.30
C ILE A 275 11.99 -6.31 -20.84
N LYS A 276 12.16 -5.01 -21.05
CA LYS A 276 13.45 -4.36 -21.31
C LYS A 276 14.04 -3.85 -20.00
N ARG A 277 15.33 -4.08 -19.73
CA ARG A 277 15.98 -3.63 -18.50
C ARG A 277 17.11 -2.65 -18.81
N ALA A 278 17.10 -1.50 -18.14
CA ALA A 278 18.18 -0.53 -18.15
C ALA A 278 19.18 -0.81 -17.01
N ASN A 279 20.47 -0.57 -17.25
CA ASN A 279 21.51 -0.63 -16.22
C ASN A 279 21.66 0.68 -15.42
N ALA A 280 20.88 1.69 -15.81
CA ALA A 280 20.79 2.98 -15.13
C ALA A 280 19.33 3.40 -14.99
N ARG A 281 19.05 4.22 -13.99
CA ARG A 281 17.77 4.93 -13.84
C ARG A 281 17.99 6.38 -14.23
N ILE A 282 17.22 6.86 -15.21
CA ILE A 282 17.22 8.24 -15.67
C ILE A 282 15.89 8.85 -15.27
N GLU A 283 15.96 9.95 -14.51
CA GLU A 283 14.79 10.71 -14.09
C GLU A 283 14.92 12.16 -14.55
N LYS A 284 13.80 12.73 -14.99
CA LYS A 284 13.71 14.17 -15.26
C LYS A 284 13.20 14.83 -14.00
N VAL A 285 13.88 15.88 -13.56
CA VAL A 285 13.43 16.70 -12.44
C VAL A 285 13.03 18.07 -12.96
N GLU A 286 11.86 18.53 -12.54
CA GLU A 286 11.33 19.85 -12.85
C GLU A 286 11.11 20.64 -11.56
N LYS A 287 11.64 21.86 -11.53
CA LYS A 287 11.48 22.80 -10.44
C LYS A 287 10.30 23.72 -10.73
N SER A 288 9.36 23.76 -9.81
CA SER A 288 8.18 24.62 -9.78
C SER A 288 8.16 25.40 -8.47
N TYR A 289 7.17 26.28 -8.30
CA TYR A 289 7.08 27.14 -7.13
C TYR A 289 5.65 27.16 -6.57
N VAL A 290 5.53 27.11 -5.24
CA VAL A 290 4.25 27.22 -4.53
C VAL A 290 4.30 28.35 -3.51
N ALA A 291 3.16 28.97 -3.24
CA ALA A 291 3.04 29.98 -2.19
C ALA A 291 3.12 29.31 -0.81
N LEU A 292 3.73 29.97 0.18
CA LEU A 292 3.81 29.46 1.56
C LEU A 292 2.42 29.26 2.18
N GLU A 293 1.45 30.11 1.85
CA GLU A 293 0.07 29.96 2.34
C GLU A 293 -0.60 28.66 1.91
N SER A 294 -0.06 27.95 0.91
CA SER A 294 -0.55 26.63 0.51
C SER A 294 -0.32 25.56 1.59
N LEU A 295 0.64 25.77 2.50
CA LEU A 295 0.93 24.90 3.64
C LEU A 295 0.00 25.14 4.85
N HIS A 296 -1.07 25.92 4.68
CA HIS A 296 -2.00 26.21 5.76
C HIS A 296 -2.57 24.91 6.37
N LYS A 297 -2.37 24.75 7.69
CA LYS A 297 -2.75 23.59 8.52
C LYS A 297 -2.12 22.26 8.11
N ALA A 298 -1.17 22.25 7.17
CA ALA A 298 -0.43 21.03 6.85
C ALA A 298 0.34 20.55 8.08
N ASN A 299 0.28 19.24 8.35
CA ASN A 299 1.07 18.58 9.38
C ASN A 299 2.53 18.53 8.91
N VAL A 300 3.37 19.39 9.48
CA VAL A 300 4.79 19.48 9.15
C VAL A 300 5.66 18.94 10.27
N VAL A 301 6.79 18.36 9.90
CA VAL A 301 7.84 17.91 10.80
C VAL A 301 9.13 18.67 10.50
N MET A 302 9.80 19.16 11.53
CA MET A 302 11.09 19.84 11.42
C MET A 302 12.13 19.14 12.30
N TRP A 303 13.28 18.80 11.71
CA TRP A 303 14.47 18.42 12.49
C TRP A 303 15.13 19.66 13.09
N VAL A 304 15.35 19.63 14.41
CA VAL A 304 16.12 20.66 15.12
C VAL A 304 17.44 20.04 15.58
N ASP A 305 18.53 20.42 14.94
CA ASP A 305 19.87 19.97 15.33
C ASP A 305 20.47 20.89 16.40
N LYS A 306 20.71 20.33 17.58
CA LYS A 306 21.35 20.99 18.72
C LYS A 306 22.86 20.90 18.73
N TRP A 307 23.45 20.05 17.89
CA TRP A 307 24.90 19.96 17.72
C TRP A 307 25.45 21.07 16.85
N ASP A 308 24.60 21.71 16.04
CA ASP A 308 24.94 22.86 15.22
C ASP A 308 25.11 24.13 16.09
N THR A 309 26.35 24.36 16.55
CA THR A 309 26.71 25.48 17.44
C THR A 309 26.43 26.85 16.84
N ASN A 310 26.28 26.93 15.52
CA ASN A 310 25.97 28.17 14.81
C ASN A 310 24.50 28.59 14.98
N TRP A 311 23.59 27.64 15.21
CA TRP A 311 22.14 27.87 15.22
C TRP A 311 21.45 27.47 16.53
N ASN A 312 22.08 26.67 17.38
CA ASN A 312 21.48 26.15 18.62
C ASN A 312 20.90 27.26 19.52
N SER A 313 21.65 28.35 19.78
CA SER A 313 21.17 29.46 20.60
C SER A 313 19.93 30.15 20.04
N LYS A 314 19.82 30.21 18.71
CA LYS A 314 18.68 30.80 17.99
C LYS A 314 17.45 29.93 18.06
N TYR A 315 17.62 28.60 17.91
CA TYR A 315 16.55 27.63 18.17
C TYR A 315 16.03 27.74 19.62
N ASN A 316 16.91 27.94 20.61
CA ASN A 316 16.49 28.15 22.00
C ASN A 316 15.65 29.44 22.16
N THR A 317 16.01 30.52 21.47
CA THR A 317 15.23 31.77 21.46
C THR A 317 13.82 31.56 20.91
N LEU A 318 13.66 30.68 19.92
CA LEU A 318 12.35 30.32 19.37
C LEU A 318 11.55 29.34 20.26
N GLY A 319 12.14 28.79 21.32
CA GLY A 319 11.49 27.89 22.28
C GLY A 319 11.87 26.42 22.18
N PHE A 320 12.70 26.03 21.20
CA PHE A 320 13.20 24.65 21.10
C PHE A 320 14.37 24.46 22.08
N THR A 321 14.13 24.18 23.36
CA THR A 321 15.20 24.14 24.39
C THR A 321 15.75 22.76 24.70
N GLY A 322 15.15 21.70 24.15
CA GLY A 322 15.55 20.30 24.39
C GLY A 322 16.78 19.85 23.59
N SER A 323 17.05 18.54 23.65
CA SER A 323 18.01 17.84 22.79
C SER A 323 17.57 17.84 21.31
N SER A 324 18.49 17.47 20.39
CA SER A 324 18.13 17.29 18.98
C SER A 324 16.96 16.33 18.85
N ALA A 325 15.95 16.72 18.08
CA ALA A 325 14.73 15.96 17.89
C ALA A 325 13.98 16.48 16.66
N GLU A 326 13.01 15.68 16.21
CA GLU A 326 11.99 16.15 15.29
C GLU A 326 10.84 16.79 16.07
N TYR A 327 10.26 17.84 15.52
CA TYR A 327 9.11 18.53 16.08
C TYR A 327 8.00 18.56 15.05
N ALA A 328 6.79 18.13 15.44
CA ALA A 328 5.62 18.16 14.57
C ALA A 328 4.69 19.32 14.95
N GLY A 329 4.06 19.91 13.94
CA GLY A 329 3.27 21.13 14.06
C GLY A 329 2.54 21.50 12.78
N SER A 330 2.08 22.76 12.72
CA SER A 330 1.38 23.29 11.55
C SER A 330 1.61 24.80 11.35
N TYR A 331 1.30 25.28 10.14
CA TYR A 331 1.34 26.69 9.76
C TYR A 331 -0.07 27.29 9.67
N ASN A 332 -0.28 28.44 10.30
CA ASN A 332 -1.50 29.22 10.14
C ASN A 332 -1.23 30.46 9.28
N LYS A 333 -1.85 30.52 8.10
CA LYS A 333 -1.66 31.61 7.14
C LYS A 333 -2.33 32.92 7.59
N ASP A 334 -3.42 32.84 8.35
CA ASP A 334 -4.23 34.00 8.73
C ASP A 334 -3.46 34.94 9.67
N ASN A 335 -2.55 34.38 10.47
CA ASN A 335 -1.66 35.11 11.38
C ASN A 335 -0.18 34.82 11.14
N GLN A 336 0.17 34.16 10.02
CA GLN A 336 1.53 33.78 9.62
C GLN A 336 2.36 33.15 10.74
N THR A 337 1.75 32.24 11.48
CA THR A 337 2.30 31.65 12.71
C THR A 337 2.52 30.15 12.56
N TRP A 338 3.68 29.68 13.00
CA TRP A 338 4.03 28.27 13.15
C TRP A 338 3.78 27.84 14.59
N THR A 339 3.13 26.69 14.78
CA THR A 339 2.92 26.09 16.09
C THR A 339 3.35 24.63 16.06
N PHE A 340 4.31 24.27 16.90
CA PHE A 340 4.77 22.90 17.12
C PHE A 340 4.35 22.45 18.51
N ASP A 341 3.57 21.38 18.58
CA ASP A 341 2.96 20.87 19.82
C ASP A 341 3.40 19.44 20.15
N LYS A 342 4.22 18.83 19.30
CA LYS A 342 4.72 17.47 19.47
C LYS A 342 6.23 17.38 19.28
N LYS A 343 6.86 16.50 20.06
CA LYS A 343 8.27 16.08 19.93
C LYS A 343 8.33 14.62 19.51
N ILE A 344 9.18 14.32 18.54
CA ILE A 344 9.44 13.00 18.00
C ILE A 344 10.91 12.63 18.23
N THR A 345 11.14 11.43 18.74
CA THR A 345 12.48 10.86 18.98
C THR A 345 12.56 9.45 18.44
N PHE A 346 13.78 9.01 18.09
CA PHE A 346 14.04 7.70 17.46
C PHE A 346 14.96 6.78 18.29
N ASP A 347 15.38 7.21 19.49
CA ASP A 347 16.37 6.50 20.33
C ASP A 347 15.97 5.06 20.69
N SER A 348 14.67 4.78 20.76
CA SER A 348 14.09 3.46 21.00
C SER A 348 12.94 3.17 20.04
N GLY A 349 13.14 3.50 18.76
CA GLY A 349 12.10 3.48 17.75
C GLY A 349 11.26 4.76 17.75
N TYR A 350 10.20 4.80 16.94
CA TYR A 350 9.33 5.97 16.81
C TYR A 350 8.60 6.26 18.12
N ASN A 351 8.87 7.42 18.72
CA ASN A 351 8.15 7.91 19.90
C ASN A 351 7.72 9.36 19.68
N GLU A 352 6.40 9.62 19.69
CA GLU A 352 5.79 10.93 19.53
C GLU A 352 5.11 11.35 20.85
N THR A 353 5.44 12.53 21.37
CA THR A 353 4.94 13.04 22.66
C THR A 353 4.41 14.45 22.52
N THR A 354 3.28 14.74 23.17
CA THR A 354 2.72 16.09 23.25
C THR A 354 3.58 16.97 24.18
N LEU A 355 3.91 18.17 23.72
CA LEU A 355 4.61 19.18 24.50
C LEU A 355 3.67 19.80 25.54
N GLY A 356 4.14 19.96 26.78
CA GLY A 356 3.37 20.65 27.83
C GLY A 356 3.07 22.12 27.51
N THR A 357 3.93 22.76 26.70
CA THR A 357 3.72 24.09 26.14
C THR A 357 4.08 24.06 24.65
N PRO A 358 3.12 24.34 23.74
CA PRO A 358 3.43 24.44 22.31
C PRO A 358 4.44 25.55 22.01
N ILE A 359 5.37 25.27 21.10
CA ILE A 359 6.37 26.22 20.61
C ILE A 359 5.74 27.01 19.46
N THR A 360 5.73 28.34 19.55
CA THR A 360 5.04 29.20 18.58
C THR A 360 5.90 30.39 18.15
N PHE A 361 5.97 30.64 16.84
CA PHE A 361 6.67 31.81 16.27
C PHE A 361 6.07 32.25 14.93
N THR A 362 6.21 33.53 14.57
CA THR A 362 5.78 34.08 13.28
C THR A 362 6.86 33.98 12.21
N ASN A 363 6.49 34.13 10.93
CA ASN A 363 7.43 34.24 9.82
C ASN A 363 8.52 35.31 10.10
N ALA A 364 8.12 36.49 10.58
CA ALA A 364 9.05 37.59 10.90
C ALA A 364 9.99 37.24 12.07
N GLN A 365 9.51 36.50 13.08
CA GLN A 365 10.35 36.02 14.18
C GLN A 365 11.39 35.00 13.72
N TRP A 366 11.02 34.09 12.80
CA TRP A 366 12.00 33.18 12.20
C TRP A 366 13.08 33.96 11.45
N VAL A 367 12.70 34.83 10.51
CA VAL A 367 13.66 35.60 9.68
C VAL A 367 14.62 36.43 10.54
N SER A 368 14.12 37.11 11.58
CA SER A 368 14.97 37.94 12.45
C SER A 368 15.85 37.12 13.41
N THR A 369 15.36 35.98 13.92
CA THR A 369 16.10 35.16 14.89
C THR A 369 17.14 34.27 14.19
N MET A 370 16.74 33.67 13.07
CA MET A 370 17.51 32.71 12.28
C MET A 370 18.39 33.38 11.23
N ALA A 371 19.07 34.47 11.62
CA ALA A 371 20.01 35.22 10.80
C ALA A 371 21.41 35.33 11.44
N ARG A 372 22.48 35.20 10.65
CA ARG A 372 23.87 35.42 11.08
C ARG A 372 24.55 36.40 10.14
N THR A 373 25.23 37.40 10.70
CA THR A 373 25.98 38.38 9.92
C THR A 373 27.47 38.05 9.98
N TYR A 374 28.11 38.04 8.82
CA TYR A 374 29.54 37.77 8.63
C TYR A 374 30.24 38.98 8.00
N GLY A 375 31.56 39.00 8.07
CA GLY A 375 32.40 40.06 7.49
C GLY A 375 32.49 41.31 8.37
N GLY A 376 32.99 42.40 7.77
CA GLY A 376 33.07 43.72 8.38
C GLY A 376 33.35 44.81 7.33
N GLY A 377 32.81 46.02 7.53
CA GLY A 377 32.90 47.09 6.53
C GLY A 377 31.99 46.84 5.33
N SER A 378 32.51 47.04 4.10
CA SER A 378 31.75 46.87 2.85
C SER A 378 31.36 45.43 2.52
N ASP A 379 32.02 44.44 3.13
CA ASP A 379 31.84 43.01 2.81
C ASP A 379 30.95 42.30 3.84
N THR A 380 30.05 43.06 4.47
CA THR A 380 29.10 42.54 5.45
C THR A 380 27.94 41.84 4.74
N TRP A 381 27.72 40.56 5.03
CA TRP A 381 26.59 39.79 4.48
C TRP A 381 25.86 39.03 5.58
N THR A 382 24.55 38.82 5.39
CA THR A 382 23.69 38.12 6.36
C THR A 382 23.17 36.82 5.78
N GLU A 383 23.57 35.71 6.38
CA GLU A 383 22.99 34.40 6.15
C GLU A 383 21.66 34.28 6.88
N ASN A 384 20.62 33.82 6.19
CA ASN A 384 19.34 33.50 6.79
C ASN A 384 19.09 32.01 6.65
N ARG A 385 18.91 31.30 7.76
CA ARG A 385 18.67 29.85 7.73
C ARG A 385 17.27 29.58 7.18
N ARG A 386 17.22 28.71 6.18
CA ARG A 386 15.97 28.18 5.62
C ARG A 386 15.24 27.33 6.66
N LEU A 387 13.93 27.34 6.59
CA LEU A 387 13.06 26.47 7.40
C LEU A 387 12.78 25.20 6.60
N TRP A 388 13.51 24.13 6.90
CA TRP A 388 13.27 22.81 6.31
C TRP A 388 12.11 22.12 7.02
N LEU A 389 11.16 21.59 6.24
CA LEU A 389 9.94 20.94 6.73
C LEU A 389 9.64 19.70 5.89
N TRP A 390 9.22 18.62 6.54
CA TRP A 390 8.58 17.48 5.89
C TRP A 390 7.07 17.52 6.14
N SER A 391 6.27 17.70 5.10
CA SER A 391 4.80 17.62 5.20
C SER A 391 4.34 16.16 5.12
N ARG A 392 3.68 15.68 6.18
CA ARG A 392 3.06 14.35 6.21
C ARG A 392 1.81 14.27 5.34
N ASP A 393 1.09 15.38 5.18
CA ASP A 393 -0.16 15.43 4.40
C ASP A 393 0.09 15.54 2.89
N GLU A 394 1.22 16.12 2.50
CA GLU A 394 1.63 16.25 1.09
C GLU A 394 2.71 15.26 0.68
N HIS A 395 3.29 14.50 1.62
CA HIS A 395 4.41 13.58 1.39
C HIS A 395 5.61 14.25 0.69
N LYS A 396 5.92 15.49 1.09
CA LYS A 396 6.92 16.34 0.43
C LYS A 396 7.74 17.14 1.43
N GLY A 397 9.02 17.32 1.10
CA GLY A 397 9.91 18.25 1.79
C GLY A 397 9.78 19.66 1.22
N TYR A 398 9.86 20.67 2.07
CA TYR A 398 9.88 22.09 1.72
C TYR A 398 11.08 22.76 2.36
N GLU A 399 11.82 23.54 1.57
CA GLU A 399 12.81 24.48 2.08
C GLU A 399 12.27 25.90 1.99
N VAL A 400 11.68 26.40 3.08
CA VAL A 400 11.07 27.73 3.10
C VAL A 400 12.15 28.77 3.35
N GLY A 401 12.49 29.51 2.30
CA GLY A 401 13.49 30.58 2.34
C GLY A 401 12.93 31.90 2.89
N LYS A 402 13.83 32.85 3.15
CA LYS A 402 13.49 34.21 3.63
C LYS A 402 12.45 34.90 2.74
N LYS A 403 12.66 34.89 1.42
CA LYS A 403 11.76 35.56 0.46
C LYS A 403 10.33 35.02 0.55
N SER A 404 10.16 33.71 0.76
CA SER A 404 8.85 33.05 0.94
C SER A 404 8.20 33.37 2.28
N LEU A 405 8.98 33.46 3.36
CA LEU A 405 8.48 33.88 4.67
C LEU A 405 7.99 35.33 4.66
N GLU A 406 8.67 36.21 3.91
CA GLU A 406 8.31 37.62 3.75
C GLU A 406 7.15 37.84 2.77
N ASN A 407 6.95 36.93 1.80
CA ASN A 407 5.93 37.04 0.74
C ASN A 407 5.07 35.76 0.66
N PRO A 408 4.24 35.46 1.67
CA PRO A 408 3.65 34.14 1.83
C PRO A 408 2.59 33.76 0.78
N THR A 409 2.04 34.72 0.04
CA THR A 409 1.02 34.50 -0.99
C THR A 409 1.60 34.35 -2.41
N ASP A 410 2.91 34.59 -2.57
CA ASP A 410 3.55 34.62 -3.87
C ASP A 410 4.12 33.23 -4.24
N ALA A 411 3.69 32.70 -5.38
CA ALA A 411 4.13 31.41 -5.94
C ALA A 411 5.10 31.57 -7.12
N THR A 412 5.71 32.74 -7.33
CA THR A 412 6.67 32.99 -8.41
C THR A 412 8.05 32.41 -8.10
N SER A 413 8.92 32.31 -9.11
CA SER A 413 10.31 31.88 -8.92
C SER A 413 11.14 32.79 -8.01
N THR A 414 10.70 34.03 -7.78
CA THR A 414 11.41 34.98 -6.94
C THR A 414 11.11 34.77 -5.46
N ASN A 415 9.85 34.48 -5.12
CA ASN A 415 9.37 34.52 -3.74
C ASN A 415 8.75 33.20 -3.27
N GLY A 416 8.32 32.33 -4.18
CA GLY A 416 7.69 31.06 -3.84
C GLY A 416 8.68 30.03 -3.29
N ILE A 417 8.14 28.99 -2.68
CA ILE A 417 8.91 27.84 -2.19
C ILE A 417 9.21 26.93 -3.39
N PRO A 418 10.48 26.58 -3.66
CA PRO A 418 10.81 25.66 -4.73
C PRO A 418 10.28 24.25 -4.40
N VAL A 419 9.64 23.64 -5.38
CA VAL A 419 9.15 22.26 -5.32
C VAL A 419 9.65 21.49 -6.52
N GLU A 420 10.34 20.40 -6.26
CA GLU A 420 10.89 19.52 -7.28
C GLU A 420 9.90 18.39 -7.58
N THR A 421 9.64 18.15 -8.87
CA THR A 421 8.83 17.05 -9.36
C THR A 421 9.72 16.12 -10.15
N VAL A 422 9.80 14.87 -9.71
CA VAL A 422 10.55 13.82 -10.39
C VAL A 422 9.61 13.06 -11.32
N THR A 423 9.97 13.01 -12.60
CA THR A 423 9.23 12.30 -13.64
C THR A 423 10.03 11.12 -14.14
N THR A 424 9.41 9.96 -14.08
CA THR A 424 9.90 8.75 -14.72
C THR A 424 9.68 8.84 -16.22
N LEU A 425 10.76 8.68 -17.01
CA LEU A 425 10.72 8.75 -18.47
C LEU A 425 10.62 7.35 -19.09
N THR A 426 10.04 7.27 -20.29
CA THR A 426 10.15 6.11 -21.19
C THR A 426 11.36 6.29 -22.13
N PRO A 427 11.91 5.21 -22.72
CA PRO A 427 13.10 5.32 -23.56
C PRO A 427 12.95 6.27 -24.76
N ALA A 428 11.75 6.38 -25.32
CA ALA A 428 11.43 7.33 -26.39
C ALA A 428 11.55 8.81 -25.96
N ASN A 429 11.46 9.10 -24.66
CA ASN A 429 11.51 10.44 -24.09
C ASN A 429 12.86 10.74 -23.41
N PHE A 430 13.83 9.83 -23.48
CA PHE A 430 15.16 10.13 -22.97
C PHE A 430 15.84 11.22 -23.81
N PRO A 431 16.56 12.17 -23.18
CA PRO A 431 17.42 13.08 -23.93
C PRO A 431 18.52 12.28 -24.63
N SER A 432 18.88 12.64 -25.86
CA SER A 432 19.94 11.95 -26.60
C SER A 432 21.34 12.16 -25.98
N THR A 433 21.53 13.31 -25.32
CA THR A 433 22.80 13.70 -24.71
C THR A 433 22.55 14.33 -23.33
N LEU A 434 23.40 13.99 -22.36
CA LEU A 434 23.44 14.61 -21.04
C LEU A 434 24.84 15.14 -20.73
N TYR A 435 24.92 16.37 -20.22
CA TYR A 435 26.16 17.01 -19.79
C TYR A 435 26.26 16.98 -18.27
N CYS A 436 27.36 16.44 -17.76
CA CYS A 436 27.67 16.35 -16.36
C CYS A 436 28.85 17.28 -16.00
N VAL A 437 28.64 18.13 -15.00
CA VAL A 437 29.64 19.10 -14.51
C VAL A 437 30.15 18.78 -13.10
N ASP A 438 29.37 18.07 -12.29
CA ASP A 438 29.67 17.69 -10.91
C ASP A 438 29.29 16.23 -10.67
N ARG A 439 30.05 15.52 -9.82
CA ARG A 439 29.84 14.11 -9.48
C ARG A 439 29.70 13.22 -10.71
N CYS A 440 30.60 13.41 -11.68
CA CYS A 440 30.58 12.67 -12.94
C CYS A 440 31.33 11.35 -12.82
N THR A 441 30.83 10.30 -13.46
CA THR A 441 31.43 8.96 -13.47
C THR A 441 31.72 8.52 -14.90
N THR A 442 32.49 7.45 -15.05
CA THR A 442 32.77 6.79 -16.33
C THR A 442 32.65 5.29 -16.14
N ALA A 443 32.48 4.53 -17.22
CA ALA A 443 32.38 3.07 -17.13
C ALA A 443 33.63 2.46 -16.46
N ALA A 444 34.81 3.00 -16.80
CA ALA A 444 36.08 2.58 -16.22
C ALA A 444 36.18 2.84 -14.71
N LYS A 445 35.81 4.04 -14.25
CA LYS A 445 35.86 4.40 -12.82
C LYS A 445 34.87 3.58 -12.00
N LEU A 446 33.62 3.47 -12.47
CA LEU A 446 32.59 2.70 -11.77
C LEU A 446 33.01 1.23 -11.64
N THR A 447 33.51 0.63 -12.73
CA THR A 447 34.01 -0.75 -12.73
C THR A 447 35.19 -0.93 -11.77
N ALA A 448 36.14 0.01 -11.73
CA ALA A 448 37.29 -0.04 -10.83
C ALA A 448 36.86 0.02 -9.35
N THR A 449 35.95 0.92 -9.01
CA THR A 449 35.39 1.05 -7.66
C THR A 449 34.67 -0.22 -7.22
N VAL A 450 33.81 -0.79 -8.07
CA VAL A 450 33.08 -2.02 -7.76
C VAL A 450 34.03 -3.21 -7.60
N ASN A 451 35.03 -3.35 -8.48
CA ASN A 451 36.02 -4.43 -8.37
C ASN A 451 36.88 -4.30 -7.11
N ALA A 452 37.25 -3.09 -6.71
CA ALA A 452 37.94 -2.84 -5.44
C ALA A 452 37.08 -3.26 -4.24
N ALA A 453 35.78 -2.97 -4.26
CA ALA A 453 34.85 -3.37 -3.20
C ALA A 453 34.68 -4.89 -3.12
N LYS A 454 34.55 -5.59 -4.26
CA LYS A 454 34.49 -7.06 -4.32
C LYS A 454 35.76 -7.70 -3.74
N ALA A 455 36.91 -7.10 -4.03
CA ALA A 455 38.21 -7.55 -3.55
C ALA A 455 38.53 -7.15 -2.10
N ALA A 456 37.69 -6.32 -1.45
CA ALA A 456 37.93 -5.84 -0.10
C ALA A 456 38.04 -7.00 0.90
N SER A 457 39.00 -6.94 1.83
CA SER A 457 39.23 -8.00 2.81
C SER A 457 38.26 -7.98 4.00
N SER A 458 37.59 -6.85 4.24
CA SER A 458 36.70 -6.64 5.39
C SER A 458 35.51 -5.76 5.04
N GLU A 459 34.45 -5.88 5.84
CA GLU A 459 33.28 -5.01 5.75
C GLU A 459 33.66 -3.54 6.03
N GLY A 460 33.04 -2.59 5.32
CA GLY A 460 33.28 -1.15 5.52
C GLY A 460 34.61 -0.63 4.96
N SER A 461 35.33 -1.43 4.16
CA SER A 461 36.61 -1.02 3.57
C SER A 461 36.47 0.22 2.69
N THR A 462 37.41 1.16 2.77
CA THR A 462 37.44 2.33 1.87
C THR A 462 38.00 1.92 0.50
N VAL A 463 37.28 2.26 -0.57
CA VAL A 463 37.63 1.99 -1.96
C VAL A 463 37.79 3.28 -2.76
N VAL A 464 38.37 3.16 -3.95
CA VAL A 464 38.56 4.30 -4.87
C VAL A 464 37.22 4.94 -5.25
N SER A 465 37.19 6.27 -5.35
CA SER A 465 35.98 7.01 -5.69
C SER A 465 35.45 6.66 -7.09
N PRO A 466 34.13 6.47 -7.25
CA PRO A 466 33.52 6.21 -8.56
C PRO A 466 33.46 7.46 -9.45
N TYR A 467 33.81 8.64 -8.92
CA TYR A 467 33.71 9.91 -9.62
C TYR A 467 35.05 10.39 -10.16
N ASP A 468 34.98 11.27 -11.16
CA ASP A 468 36.15 11.95 -11.70
C ASP A 468 36.64 13.05 -10.75
N ALA A 469 37.95 13.06 -10.49
CA ALA A 469 38.55 14.05 -9.59
C ALA A 469 38.45 15.47 -10.17
N ASP A 470 38.45 15.57 -11.50
CA ASP A 470 38.35 16.81 -12.26
C ASP A 470 36.96 17.48 -12.22
N ASN A 471 35.96 16.79 -11.65
CA ASN A 471 34.58 17.27 -11.51
C ASN A 471 34.23 17.64 -10.05
N TRP A 472 35.23 17.99 -9.25
CA TRP A 472 35.05 18.52 -7.90
C TRP A 472 35.48 19.99 -7.83
N GLN A 473 34.75 20.80 -7.07
CA GLN A 473 35.11 22.20 -6.79
C GLN A 473 36.20 22.30 -5.70
N ILE A 474 37.28 21.55 -5.91
CA ILE A 474 38.48 21.57 -5.06
C ILE A 474 39.71 21.78 -5.93
N ILE A 475 40.68 22.50 -5.38
CA ILE A 475 41.96 22.75 -6.04
C ILE A 475 42.74 21.43 -6.08
N GLN A 476 43.12 20.99 -7.28
CA GLN A 476 43.73 19.66 -7.49
C GLN A 476 45.23 19.62 -7.18
N SER A 477 45.91 20.76 -7.16
CA SER A 477 47.38 20.82 -7.07
C SER A 477 47.87 22.16 -6.54
N GLY A 478 49.12 22.22 -6.07
CA GLY A 478 49.74 23.45 -5.56
C GLY A 478 49.58 23.62 -4.05
N SER A 479 49.93 24.81 -3.54
CA SER A 479 49.88 25.13 -2.10
C SER A 479 48.48 25.06 -1.50
N ASP A 480 47.45 25.27 -2.32
CA ASP A 480 46.05 25.30 -1.91
C ASP A 480 45.31 24.00 -2.24
N ALA A 481 46.04 22.93 -2.60
CA ALA A 481 45.44 21.65 -2.96
C ALA A 481 44.53 21.11 -1.85
N GLY A 482 43.34 20.65 -2.22
CA GLY A 482 42.30 20.17 -1.30
C GLY A 482 41.37 21.26 -0.75
N ASN A 483 41.72 22.54 -0.91
CA ASN A 483 40.80 23.63 -0.56
C ASN A 483 39.68 23.74 -1.59
N TRP A 484 38.48 24.09 -1.13
CA TRP A 484 37.36 24.39 -2.01
C TRP A 484 37.65 25.67 -2.83
N PHE A 485 37.30 25.63 -4.12
CA PHE A 485 37.35 26.79 -5.00
C PHE A 485 36.30 26.66 -6.12
N PRO A 486 35.57 27.73 -6.48
CA PRO A 486 34.50 27.64 -7.47
C PRO A 486 35.02 27.42 -8.89
N GLY A 487 34.43 26.44 -9.57
CA GLY A 487 34.58 26.25 -11.01
C GLY A 487 35.12 24.88 -11.44
N ILE A 488 34.57 24.37 -12.53
CA ILE A 488 35.00 23.18 -13.26
C ILE A 488 35.34 23.61 -14.69
N LEU A 489 36.52 23.26 -15.19
CA LEU A 489 36.93 23.61 -16.56
C LEU A 489 35.93 23.05 -17.58
N ALA A 490 35.63 23.82 -18.62
CA ALA A 490 34.75 23.36 -19.70
C ALA A 490 35.29 22.10 -20.41
N THR A 491 36.61 21.88 -20.40
CA THR A 491 37.25 20.67 -20.91
C THR A 491 37.02 19.43 -20.04
N ASN A 492 36.59 19.61 -18.79
CA ASN A 492 36.37 18.53 -17.83
C ASN A 492 34.90 18.10 -17.76
N VAL A 493 34.00 18.76 -18.51
CA VAL A 493 32.60 18.36 -18.63
C VAL A 493 32.52 16.97 -19.23
N LYS A 494 31.82 16.05 -18.56
CA LYS A 494 31.57 14.72 -19.10
C LYS A 494 30.29 14.73 -19.91
N THR A 495 30.33 14.10 -21.07
CA THR A 495 29.17 13.95 -21.96
C THR A 495 28.73 12.50 -21.95
N TYR A 496 27.46 12.26 -21.67
CA TYR A 496 26.85 10.94 -21.75
C TYR A 496 25.92 10.88 -22.95
N THR A 497 26.07 9.85 -23.77
CA THR A 497 25.21 9.59 -24.92
C THR A 497 24.19 8.54 -24.53
N ILE A 498 22.91 8.80 -24.79
CA ILE A 498 21.85 7.84 -24.52
C ILE A 498 21.52 7.07 -25.79
N SER A 499 21.66 5.76 -25.75
CA SER A 499 21.36 4.85 -26.87
C SER A 499 20.38 3.79 -26.41
N GLY A 500 19.11 3.93 -26.81
CA GLY A 500 18.02 3.09 -26.29
C GLY A 500 17.88 3.27 -24.77
N VAL A 501 18.25 2.24 -24.01
CA VAL A 501 18.25 2.27 -22.53
C VAL A 501 19.65 2.37 -21.91
N GLN A 502 20.69 2.45 -22.74
CA GLN A 502 22.08 2.49 -22.29
C GLN A 502 22.54 3.94 -22.10
N VAL A 503 23.29 4.18 -21.03
CA VAL A 503 24.01 5.44 -20.80
C VAL A 503 25.48 5.19 -21.14
N LEU A 504 25.95 5.77 -22.24
CA LEU A 504 27.32 5.59 -22.74
C LEU A 504 28.19 6.78 -22.33
N ASP A 505 29.41 6.51 -21.85
CA ASP A 505 30.41 7.56 -21.65
C ASP A 505 31.08 8.02 -22.96
N SER A 506 32.03 8.94 -22.89
CA SER A 506 32.72 9.49 -24.06
C SER A 506 33.55 8.47 -24.84
N THR A 507 33.76 7.26 -24.32
CA THR A 507 34.43 6.15 -25.01
C THR A 507 33.45 5.20 -25.71
N ASN A 508 32.15 5.53 -25.71
CA ASN A 508 31.04 4.66 -26.13
C ASN A 508 30.90 3.38 -25.31
N THR A 509 31.41 3.38 -24.06
CA THR A 509 31.24 2.25 -23.13
C THR A 509 30.02 2.52 -22.24
N GLU A 510 29.16 1.50 -22.06
CA GLU A 510 28.02 1.62 -21.15
C GLU A 510 28.50 1.75 -19.70
N ILE A 511 27.99 2.79 -19.02
CA ILE A 511 28.20 2.98 -17.59
C ILE A 511 27.21 2.07 -16.86
N MET A 512 27.73 1.03 -16.23
CA MET A 512 26.92 0.06 -15.49
C MET A 512 27.71 -0.58 -14.36
N PHE A 513 26.99 -1.08 -13.36
CA PHE A 513 27.58 -2.05 -12.43
C PHE A 513 27.87 -3.36 -13.18
N PRO A 514 28.97 -4.07 -12.85
CA PRO A 514 29.21 -5.42 -13.32
C PRO A 514 27.97 -6.32 -13.12
N ALA A 515 27.59 -7.05 -14.16
CA ALA A 515 26.35 -7.84 -14.18
C ALA A 515 26.35 -8.99 -13.16
N ASP A 516 27.53 -9.40 -12.68
CA ASP A 516 27.71 -10.44 -11.66
C ASP A 516 27.47 -9.94 -10.22
N VAL A 517 27.21 -8.64 -10.03
CA VAL A 517 26.75 -8.09 -8.75
C VAL A 517 25.22 -8.14 -8.70
N THR A 518 24.69 -9.15 -8.01
CA THR A 518 23.26 -9.42 -7.84
C THR A 518 22.78 -9.23 -6.40
N LYS A 519 23.70 -9.27 -5.42
CA LYS A 519 23.47 -9.06 -3.99
C LYS A 519 24.51 -8.07 -3.46
N PRO A 520 24.35 -6.76 -3.73
CA PRO A 520 25.38 -5.78 -3.44
C PRO A 520 25.77 -5.71 -1.96
N GLU A 521 24.86 -6.00 -1.04
CA GLU A 521 25.11 -5.98 0.40
C GLU A 521 26.13 -7.04 0.81
N GLU A 522 26.00 -8.25 0.26
CA GLU A 522 26.91 -9.37 0.49
C GLU A 522 28.21 -9.20 -0.32
N GLN A 523 28.10 -8.88 -1.61
CA GLN A 523 29.21 -8.92 -2.56
C GLN A 523 30.13 -7.70 -2.47
N LEU A 524 29.62 -6.53 -2.06
CA LEU A 524 30.39 -5.29 -1.93
C LEU A 524 30.82 -5.02 -0.48
N LYS A 525 30.40 -5.86 0.48
CA LYS A 525 30.85 -5.85 1.89
C LYS A 525 30.70 -4.48 2.54
N LYS A 526 29.60 -3.77 2.26
CA LYS A 526 29.36 -2.39 2.71
C LYS A 526 30.56 -1.44 2.52
N SER A 527 31.40 -1.70 1.49
CA SER A 527 32.58 -0.88 1.23
C SER A 527 32.16 0.56 0.96
N VAL A 528 32.98 1.51 1.41
CA VAL A 528 32.69 2.93 1.32
C VAL A 528 33.63 3.63 0.34
N PHE A 529 33.16 4.67 -0.32
CA PHE A 529 34.04 5.63 -1.01
C PHE A 529 34.01 6.97 -0.26
N GLN A 530 35.12 7.71 -0.34
CA GLN A 530 35.24 9.02 0.31
C GLN A 530 34.89 10.15 -0.64
N TRP A 531 34.19 11.15 -0.09
CA TRP A 531 34.02 12.45 -0.73
C TRP A 531 35.29 13.31 -0.56
N PRO A 532 35.52 14.30 -1.43
CA PRO A 532 36.67 15.21 -1.31
C PRO A 532 36.77 15.92 0.06
N TRP A 533 35.64 16.17 0.71
CA TRP A 533 35.55 16.80 2.03
C TRP A 533 35.57 15.80 3.21
N GLY A 534 35.86 14.52 2.96
CA GLY A 534 36.18 13.52 3.98
C GLY A 534 35.01 12.69 4.51
N SER A 535 33.75 12.97 4.14
CA SER A 535 32.65 12.05 4.47
C SER A 535 32.71 10.78 3.62
N THR A 536 31.97 9.74 4.01
CA THR A 536 31.95 8.45 3.31
C THR A 536 30.53 8.06 2.91
N ASN A 537 30.40 7.34 1.80
CA ASN A 537 29.14 6.72 1.36
C ASN A 537 29.37 5.24 1.05
N GLU A 538 28.42 4.39 1.44
CA GLU A 538 28.46 2.96 1.12
C GLU A 538 28.09 2.72 -0.35
N LEU A 539 28.88 1.90 -1.04
CA LEU A 539 28.72 1.59 -2.46
C LEU A 539 27.49 0.71 -2.75
N GLN A 540 27.02 -0.06 -1.77
CA GLN A 540 25.87 -0.96 -1.92
C GLN A 540 24.57 -0.22 -2.27
N TRP A 541 24.45 1.06 -1.91
CA TRP A 541 23.30 1.91 -2.23
C TRP A 541 23.34 2.51 -3.65
N GLY A 542 24.34 2.13 -4.46
CA GLY A 542 24.54 2.63 -5.81
C GLY A 542 25.30 3.96 -5.85
N VAL A 543 25.44 4.50 -7.06
CA VAL A 543 26.16 5.73 -7.37
C VAL A 543 25.26 6.64 -8.20
N GLY A 544 24.95 7.83 -7.68
CA GLY A 544 24.20 8.86 -8.39
C GLY A 544 25.11 9.95 -8.92
N THR A 545 24.81 10.48 -10.10
CA THR A 545 25.51 11.66 -10.65
C THR A 545 25.03 12.96 -9.98
N GLY A 546 25.68 14.08 -10.28
CA GLY A 546 25.12 15.42 -10.03
C GLY A 546 23.91 15.71 -10.93
N ARG A 547 23.37 16.94 -10.88
CA ARG A 547 22.29 17.38 -11.78
C ARG A 547 22.83 17.53 -13.21
N LEU A 548 22.27 16.81 -14.18
CA LEU A 548 22.68 16.82 -15.58
C LEU A 548 21.80 17.72 -16.43
N LEU A 549 22.42 18.34 -17.43
CA LEU A 549 21.73 19.20 -18.38
C LEU A 549 21.64 18.53 -19.74
N ALA A 550 20.51 18.67 -20.42
CA ALA A 550 20.30 18.09 -21.76
C ALA A 550 20.68 19.05 -22.91
N SER A 551 21.06 20.30 -22.61
CA SER A 551 21.37 21.32 -23.61
C SER A 551 22.64 22.08 -23.25
N THR A 552 23.39 22.50 -24.28
CA THR A 552 24.55 23.39 -24.10
C THR A 552 24.11 24.80 -23.69
N SER A 553 22.90 25.23 -24.05
CA SER A 553 22.35 26.52 -23.61
C SER A 553 22.10 26.59 -22.11
N ASP A 554 21.66 25.48 -21.48
CA ASP A 554 21.54 25.44 -20.03
C ASP A 554 22.91 25.31 -19.37
N LEU A 555 23.83 24.57 -19.99
CA LEU A 555 25.21 24.48 -19.52
C LEU A 555 25.88 25.86 -19.50
N ASP A 556 25.64 26.71 -20.50
CA ASP A 556 26.16 28.09 -20.55
C ASP A 556 25.62 28.98 -19.42
N LYS A 557 24.43 28.69 -18.87
CA LYS A 557 23.90 29.41 -17.69
C LYS A 557 24.71 29.11 -16.41
N LEU A 558 25.47 28.02 -16.39
CA LEU A 558 26.36 27.67 -15.30
C LEU A 558 27.73 28.34 -15.38
N GLU A 559 28.03 29.12 -16.43
CA GLU A 559 29.33 29.78 -16.51
C GLU A 559 29.57 30.64 -15.25
N CYS A 560 30.76 30.49 -14.66
CA CYS A 560 31.11 31.23 -13.45
C CYS A 560 31.00 32.74 -13.68
N GLU A 561 30.69 33.48 -12.62
CA GLU A 561 30.38 34.90 -12.74
C GLU A 561 31.58 35.71 -13.24
N LYS A 562 31.27 36.65 -14.15
CA LYS A 562 32.20 37.64 -14.66
C LYS A 562 31.90 39.01 -14.09
N ASP A 563 32.93 39.83 -13.97
CA ASP A 563 32.78 41.25 -13.67
C ASP A 563 32.31 42.03 -14.92
N SER A 564 32.19 43.35 -14.79
CA SER A 564 31.79 44.22 -15.90
C SER A 564 32.86 44.35 -16.99
N GLY A 565 34.11 43.96 -16.71
CA GLY A 565 35.22 43.89 -17.67
C GLY A 565 35.24 42.60 -18.49
N GLY A 566 34.47 41.60 -18.09
CA GLY A 566 34.40 40.28 -18.73
C GLY A 566 35.39 39.26 -18.15
N ASP A 567 36.12 39.64 -17.10
CA ASP A 567 37.02 38.75 -16.36
C ASP A 567 36.23 37.98 -15.29
N TYR A 568 36.68 36.78 -14.93
CA TYR A 568 36.03 36.04 -13.84
C TYR A 568 36.26 36.76 -12.50
N ARG A 569 35.19 36.88 -11.70
CA ARG A 569 35.23 37.59 -10.40
C ARG A 569 36.29 37.01 -9.45
N ASP A 570 36.45 35.70 -9.46
CA ASP A 570 37.48 34.98 -8.70
C ASP A 570 38.65 34.58 -9.60
N THR A 571 39.88 34.64 -9.10
CA THR A 571 41.06 34.13 -9.83
C THR A 571 41.39 32.72 -9.35
N HIS A 572 41.18 31.70 -10.19
CA HIS A 572 41.45 30.31 -9.84
C HIS A 572 42.95 30.07 -9.65
N PRO A 573 43.40 29.44 -8.53
CA PRO A 573 44.84 29.29 -8.23
C PRO A 573 45.61 28.45 -9.25
N THR A 574 44.94 27.51 -9.92
CA THR A 574 45.57 26.56 -10.87
C THR A 574 45.05 26.65 -12.30
N PHE A 575 43.94 27.34 -12.56
CA PHE A 575 43.38 27.42 -13.93
C PHE A 575 43.86 28.70 -14.60
N SER A 576 43.96 28.68 -15.94
CA SER A 576 44.23 29.89 -16.70
C SER A 576 43.09 30.91 -16.51
N ALA A 577 43.43 32.19 -16.34
CA ALA A 577 42.47 33.26 -16.09
C ALA A 577 41.37 33.38 -17.17
N SER A 578 41.66 32.98 -18.41
CA SER A 578 40.72 33.02 -19.55
C SER A 578 40.00 31.70 -19.83
N ALA A 579 40.33 30.62 -19.11
CA ALA A 579 39.74 29.32 -19.36
C ALA A 579 38.27 29.30 -18.92
N LYS A 580 37.37 28.93 -19.84
CA LYS A 580 35.95 28.81 -19.54
C LYS A 580 35.72 27.77 -18.44
N ARG A 581 34.97 28.15 -17.41
CA ARG A 581 34.62 27.27 -16.30
C ARG A 581 33.17 27.43 -15.86
N TYR A 582 32.58 26.32 -15.47
CA TYR A 582 31.21 26.21 -14.97
C TYR A 582 31.23 26.12 -13.45
N CYS A 583 30.28 26.78 -12.79
CA CYS A 583 30.12 26.79 -11.33
C CYS A 583 28.88 25.94 -10.97
N PRO A 584 29.04 24.64 -10.65
CA PRO A 584 27.93 23.73 -10.36
C PRO A 584 27.01 24.17 -9.23
N ASP A 585 27.50 24.93 -8.25
CA ASP A 585 26.68 25.48 -7.15
C ASP A 585 25.46 26.25 -7.65
N LYS A 586 25.56 26.92 -8.82
CA LYS A 586 24.45 27.61 -9.48
C LYS A 586 23.27 26.71 -9.82
N LEU A 587 23.43 25.39 -9.83
CA LEU A 587 22.32 24.44 -10.00
C LEU A 587 21.46 24.33 -8.75
N TYR A 588 22.01 24.61 -7.56
CA TYR A 588 21.36 24.47 -6.26
C TYR A 588 20.90 25.80 -5.67
N ASP A 589 21.31 26.92 -6.26
CA ASP A 589 20.89 28.27 -5.86
C ASP A 589 19.38 28.51 -6.09
N ASP A 590 18.75 29.25 -5.18
CA ASP A 590 17.32 29.63 -5.25
C ASP A 590 17.02 30.44 -6.51
N ASP A 591 17.96 31.30 -6.88
CA ASP A 591 17.85 32.21 -8.01
C ASP A 591 18.28 31.55 -9.35
N SER A 592 18.53 30.23 -9.32
CA SER A 592 18.90 29.46 -10.51
C SER A 592 17.79 29.45 -11.55
N THR A 593 18.09 30.00 -12.72
CA THR A 593 17.19 30.03 -13.88
C THR A 593 17.04 28.68 -14.58
N ILE A 594 17.73 27.65 -14.11
CA ILE A 594 17.58 26.28 -14.58
C ILE A 594 16.46 25.63 -13.78
N THR A 595 15.38 25.27 -14.47
CA THR A 595 14.18 24.63 -13.89
C THR A 595 14.01 23.19 -14.31
N THR A 596 14.89 22.65 -15.16
CA THR A 596 14.85 21.26 -15.61
C THR A 596 16.25 20.69 -15.64
N TRP A 597 16.41 19.51 -15.03
CA TRP A 597 17.63 18.72 -15.11
C TRP A 597 17.29 17.23 -15.10
N TYR A 598 18.31 16.41 -15.24
CA TYR A 598 18.20 14.96 -15.19
C TYR A 598 19.08 14.42 -14.08
N GLU A 599 18.64 13.34 -13.45
CA GLU A 599 19.43 12.60 -12.48
C GLU A 599 19.61 11.17 -13.00
N VAL A 600 20.86 10.70 -12.96
CA VAL A 600 21.20 9.35 -13.42
C VAL A 600 21.80 8.58 -12.24
N ARG A 601 21.22 7.41 -11.97
CA ARG A 601 21.71 6.48 -10.95
C ARG A 601 22.17 5.19 -11.58
N PHE A 602 23.23 4.61 -11.01
CA PHE A 602 23.80 3.33 -11.37
C PHE A 602 23.90 2.45 -10.11
N GLY A 603 23.52 1.19 -10.21
CA GLY A 603 23.57 0.27 -9.07
C GLY A 603 23.16 -1.14 -9.44
N ALA A 604 23.33 -2.06 -8.49
CA ALA A 604 22.88 -3.44 -8.61
C ALA A 604 21.43 -3.62 -8.17
N ASN A 605 20.92 -2.71 -7.33
CA ASN A 605 19.60 -2.80 -6.73
C ASN A 605 18.47 -2.40 -7.67
N ARG A 606 17.26 -2.88 -7.36
CA ARG A 606 16.06 -2.64 -8.17
C ARG A 606 15.65 -1.17 -8.28
N TRP A 607 16.05 -0.33 -7.34
CA TRP A 607 15.76 1.12 -7.37
C TRP A 607 16.74 1.91 -8.23
N ASP A 608 17.93 1.37 -8.53
CA ASP A 608 18.94 2.00 -9.39
C ASP A 608 18.81 1.61 -10.87
N ARG A 609 17.98 0.61 -11.16
CA ARG A 609 17.71 0.08 -12.50
C ARG A 609 16.23 0.26 -12.82
N LYS A 610 15.90 0.43 -14.10
CA LYS A 610 14.51 0.55 -14.53
C LYS A 610 14.13 -0.56 -15.51
N LYS A 611 12.94 -1.11 -15.31
CA LYS A 611 12.33 -2.09 -16.21
C LYS A 611 11.22 -1.40 -17.01
N PHE A 612 11.20 -1.65 -18.31
CA PHE A 612 10.19 -1.15 -19.23
C PHE A 612 9.46 -2.34 -19.85
N LEU A 613 8.17 -2.17 -20.10
CA LEU A 613 7.38 -3.16 -20.79
C LEU A 613 7.35 -2.81 -22.29
N THR A 614 7.66 -3.78 -23.15
CA THR A 614 7.61 -3.63 -24.61
C THR A 614 6.52 -4.54 -25.16
N ASP A 615 5.60 -3.98 -25.93
CA ASP A 615 4.53 -4.70 -26.62
C ASP A 615 5.09 -5.52 -27.79
N GLN A 616 4.80 -6.82 -27.85
CA GLN A 616 5.36 -7.70 -28.88
C GLN A 616 4.76 -7.47 -30.27
N ALA A 617 3.53 -6.98 -30.37
CA ALA A 617 2.88 -6.76 -31.65
C ALA A 617 3.41 -5.49 -32.33
N THR A 618 3.73 -4.46 -31.55
CA THR A 618 4.16 -3.14 -32.06
C THR A 618 5.65 -2.86 -31.89
N SER A 619 6.34 -3.64 -31.06
CA SER A 619 7.72 -3.38 -30.63
C SER A 619 7.92 -2.00 -29.96
N GLN A 620 6.83 -1.39 -29.47
CA GLN A 620 6.87 -0.11 -28.75
C GLN A 620 6.87 -0.33 -27.24
N ASP A 621 7.52 0.58 -26.51
CA ASP A 621 7.46 0.58 -25.05
C ASP A 621 6.08 1.10 -24.59
N VAL A 622 5.47 0.41 -23.63
CA VAL A 622 4.21 0.81 -23.02
C VAL A 622 4.44 2.07 -22.18
N VAL A 623 3.68 3.12 -22.48
CA VAL A 623 3.73 4.38 -21.75
C VAL A 623 2.62 4.41 -20.73
N PHE A 624 2.96 4.13 -19.48
CA PHE A 624 2.03 4.26 -18.36
C PHE A 624 1.80 5.73 -18.00
N THR A 625 0.56 6.05 -17.70
CA THR A 625 0.19 7.41 -17.27
C THR A 625 0.62 7.58 -15.81
N PRO A 626 1.33 8.68 -15.45
CA PRO A 626 1.64 8.97 -14.05
C PRO A 626 0.35 9.10 -13.23
N PRO A 627 0.37 8.73 -11.94
CA PRO A 627 -0.71 9.08 -11.03
C PRO A 627 -1.02 10.58 -11.10
N THR A 628 -2.30 10.93 -11.23
CA THR A 628 -2.70 12.33 -11.18
C THR A 628 -2.76 12.76 -9.73
N THR A 629 -1.90 13.71 -9.34
CA THR A 629 -2.00 14.33 -8.02
C THR A 629 -3.26 15.17 -7.95
N LEU A 630 -4.11 14.84 -6.97
CA LEU A 630 -5.33 15.55 -6.64
C LEU A 630 -5.25 16.04 -5.20
N TYR A 631 -6.05 17.05 -4.87
CA TYR A 631 -6.12 17.62 -3.52
C TYR A 631 -7.56 17.61 -3.05
N PHE A 632 -7.78 17.05 -1.87
CA PHE A 632 -9.04 17.12 -1.14
C PHE A 632 -8.89 18.11 0.01
N THR A 633 -9.89 18.97 0.22
CA THR A 633 -9.98 19.76 1.45
C THR A 633 -11.04 19.09 2.32
N VAL A 634 -10.61 18.55 3.46
CA VAL A 634 -11.51 17.95 4.45
C VAL A 634 -12.49 19.01 4.91
N HIS A 635 -13.78 18.69 4.96
CA HIS A 635 -14.79 19.65 5.40
C HIS A 635 -14.49 20.15 6.82
N ASP A 636 -14.80 21.42 7.08
CA ASP A 636 -14.51 22.03 8.36
C ASP A 636 -15.59 21.69 9.42
N GLU A 637 -15.74 20.40 9.73
CA GLU A 637 -16.77 19.85 10.60
C GLU A 637 -16.17 19.08 11.78
N ALA A 638 -16.84 19.11 12.93
CA ALA A 638 -16.32 18.52 14.18
C ALA A 638 -16.05 17.00 14.08
N LYS A 639 -16.79 16.27 13.22
CA LYS A 639 -16.62 14.83 13.03
C LYS A 639 -15.25 14.43 12.47
N TYR A 640 -14.55 15.35 11.81
CA TYR A 640 -13.21 15.11 11.25
C TYR A 640 -12.07 15.41 12.23
N GLY A 641 -12.38 15.77 13.48
CA GLY A 641 -11.37 15.98 14.53
C GLY A 641 -10.29 16.96 14.10
N ASP A 642 -9.03 16.55 14.24
CA ASP A 642 -7.86 17.36 13.86
C ASP A 642 -7.69 17.50 12.35
N ASP A 643 -8.36 16.69 11.53
CA ASP A 643 -8.25 16.74 10.07
C ASP A 643 -9.18 17.80 9.43
N ARG A 644 -10.08 18.41 10.21
CA ARG A 644 -11.02 19.42 9.72
C ARG A 644 -10.34 20.59 8.99
N GLY A 645 -10.79 20.88 7.78
CA GLY A 645 -10.27 21.97 6.96
C GLY A 645 -8.84 21.77 6.45
N LYS A 646 -8.21 20.60 6.66
CA LYS A 646 -6.89 20.29 6.10
C LYS A 646 -6.99 20.04 4.61
N LYS A 647 -5.96 20.46 3.88
CA LYS A 647 -5.76 20.09 2.49
C LYS A 647 -4.84 18.87 2.44
N ILE A 648 -5.30 17.77 1.87
CA ILE A 648 -4.54 16.53 1.74
C ILE A 648 -4.19 16.29 0.28
N ARG A 649 -3.00 15.74 0.04
CA ARG A 649 -2.60 15.25 -1.29
C ARG A 649 -3.10 13.82 -1.47
N LEU A 650 -3.76 13.57 -2.59
CA LEU A 650 -4.22 12.26 -3.03
C LEU A 650 -3.55 11.91 -4.36
N ASP A 651 -3.32 10.63 -4.59
CA ASP A 651 -2.79 10.11 -5.85
C ASP A 651 -3.85 9.27 -6.54
N TYR A 652 -4.32 9.75 -7.70
CA TYR A 652 -5.34 9.08 -8.51
C TYR A 652 -4.70 8.26 -9.63
N GLN A 653 -4.92 6.94 -9.60
CA GLN A 653 -4.33 5.99 -10.55
C GLN A 653 -5.36 5.38 -11.53
N GLY A 654 -6.60 5.87 -11.49
CA GLY A 654 -7.69 5.39 -12.33
C GLY A 654 -8.95 5.12 -11.53
N PHE A 655 -10.02 4.74 -12.22
CA PHE A 655 -11.34 4.65 -11.60
C PHE A 655 -11.38 3.61 -10.47
N GLY A 656 -11.61 4.07 -9.23
CA GLY A 656 -11.58 3.26 -8.01
C GLY A 656 -10.29 3.40 -7.20
N GLU A 657 -9.22 3.92 -7.80
CA GLU A 657 -7.86 3.95 -7.27
C GLU A 657 -7.47 5.38 -6.85
N LEU A 658 -8.03 5.83 -5.73
CA LEU A 658 -7.70 7.12 -5.10
C LEU A 658 -6.97 6.87 -3.78
N HIS A 659 -5.66 7.07 -3.77
CA HIS A 659 -4.77 6.73 -2.66
C HIS A 659 -4.31 7.97 -1.88
N GLY A 660 -3.66 7.74 -0.75
CA GLY A 660 -3.10 8.79 0.10
C GLY A 660 -4.07 9.37 1.13
N ILE A 661 -5.23 8.71 1.35
CA ILE A 661 -6.16 9.10 2.41
C ILE A 661 -5.51 8.74 3.77
N PRO A 662 -5.37 9.71 4.69
CA PRO A 662 -4.77 9.44 6.00
C PRO A 662 -5.52 8.35 6.76
N GLY A 663 -4.77 7.41 7.31
CA GLY A 663 -5.30 6.32 8.14
C GLY A 663 -4.64 6.19 9.50
N GLU A 664 -5.17 5.25 10.26
CA GLU A 664 -4.73 4.86 11.59
C GLU A 664 -4.91 3.35 11.78
N VAL A 665 -4.12 2.78 12.69
CA VAL A 665 -4.27 1.39 13.11
C VAL A 665 -5.33 1.35 14.20
N ILE A 666 -6.42 0.62 13.95
CA ILE A 666 -7.44 0.33 14.94
C ILE A 666 -7.31 -1.11 15.41
N ASN A 667 -7.53 -1.33 16.70
CA ASN A 667 -7.80 -2.66 17.23
C ASN A 667 -9.29 -2.95 17.06
N THR A 668 -9.65 -3.89 16.18
CA THR A 668 -11.04 -4.25 15.89
C THR A 668 -11.72 -4.97 17.04
N LEU A 669 -10.97 -5.60 17.95
CA LEU A 669 -11.50 -6.24 19.14
C LEU A 669 -11.93 -5.21 20.20
N THR A 670 -11.12 -4.17 20.44
CA THR A 670 -11.40 -3.16 21.49
C THR A 670 -12.04 -1.89 20.96
N GLY A 671 -11.88 -1.61 19.67
CA GLY A 671 -12.26 -0.36 19.03
C GLY A 671 -11.28 0.79 19.24
N GLU A 672 -10.17 0.57 19.95
CA GLU A 672 -9.14 1.57 20.23
C GLU A 672 -8.37 1.96 18.97
N SER A 673 -8.10 3.26 18.80
CA SER A 673 -7.11 3.73 17.82
C SER A 673 -5.73 3.69 18.47
N LEU A 674 -4.81 2.97 17.82
CA LEU A 674 -3.40 2.87 18.19
C LEU A 674 -2.55 3.94 17.48
N GLY A 675 -3.20 4.83 16.72
CA GLY A 675 -2.56 5.93 16.00
C GLY A 675 -2.13 5.60 14.57
N GLN A 676 -1.53 6.58 13.91
CA GLN A 676 -1.10 6.48 12.50
C GLN A 676 -0.02 5.40 12.27
N TYR A 677 0.85 5.20 13.27
CA TYR A 677 1.95 4.25 13.22
C TYR A 677 1.83 3.29 14.40
N TYR A 678 2.02 2.00 14.15
CA TYR A 678 2.03 0.97 15.17
C TYR A 678 3.38 0.26 15.16
N SER A 679 4.07 0.29 16.30
CA SER A 679 5.41 -0.30 16.49
C SER A 679 5.40 -1.60 17.29
N GLY A 680 4.22 -2.09 17.69
CA GLY A 680 4.06 -3.38 18.34
C GLY A 680 3.95 -4.53 17.34
N GLU A 681 3.75 -5.75 17.85
CA GLU A 681 3.54 -6.93 17.02
C GLU A 681 2.18 -6.88 16.32
N TRP A 682 2.21 -6.94 14.99
CA TRP A 682 0.99 -7.01 14.20
C TRP A 682 0.23 -8.31 14.52
N ASN A 683 -1.08 -8.23 14.70
CA ASN A 683 -1.95 -9.39 14.91
C ASN A 683 -3.26 -9.24 14.13
N GLN A 684 -4.04 -10.31 14.06
CA GLN A 684 -5.27 -10.38 13.26
C GLN A 684 -6.37 -9.38 13.66
N ASN A 685 -6.31 -8.84 14.88
CA ASN A 685 -7.26 -7.85 15.38
C ASN A 685 -6.85 -6.42 15.03
N LEU A 686 -5.71 -6.20 14.37
CA LEU A 686 -5.28 -4.87 13.95
C LEU A 686 -5.63 -4.63 12.49
N ARG A 687 -6.25 -3.48 12.22
CA ARG A 687 -6.59 -3.04 10.87
C ARG A 687 -6.11 -1.63 10.65
N TYR A 688 -5.51 -1.36 9.49
CA TYR A 688 -5.25 0.01 9.05
C TYR A 688 -6.48 0.54 8.33
N THR A 689 -7.06 1.63 8.82
CA THR A 689 -8.33 2.18 8.33
C THR A 689 -8.19 3.66 8.10
N HIS A 690 -8.92 4.23 7.15
CA HIS A 690 -8.90 5.67 6.93
C HIS A 690 -9.50 6.41 8.14
N ARG A 691 -8.86 7.49 8.59
CA ARG A 691 -9.34 8.31 9.74
C ARG A 691 -10.66 9.02 9.45
N PHE A 692 -10.97 9.18 8.17
CA PHE A 692 -12.23 9.72 7.70
C PHE A 692 -12.58 9.17 6.32
N ILE A 693 -13.85 9.30 5.96
CA ILE A 693 -14.34 9.00 4.62
C ILE A 693 -14.57 10.29 3.84
N ILE A 694 -14.27 10.28 2.54
CA ILE A 694 -14.61 11.38 1.62
C ILE A 694 -16.11 11.30 1.30
N GLU A 695 -16.89 12.09 2.01
CA GLU A 695 -18.36 12.10 1.91
C GLU A 695 -18.94 13.50 1.76
N LYS A 696 -20.27 13.57 1.62
CA LYS A 696 -20.99 14.83 1.54
C LYS A 696 -20.76 15.68 2.78
N ASP A 697 -20.74 16.98 2.60
CA ASP A 697 -20.75 17.92 3.73
C ASP A 697 -22.10 17.88 4.46
N ALA A 698 -22.18 18.56 5.61
CA ALA A 698 -23.41 18.67 6.39
C ALA A 698 -24.59 19.34 5.63
N ALA A 699 -24.31 20.06 4.54
CA ALA A 699 -25.31 20.67 3.67
C ALA A 699 -25.75 19.75 2.51
N GLY A 700 -25.14 18.58 2.35
CA GLY A 700 -25.45 17.58 1.34
C GLY A 700 -24.73 17.79 -0.01
N ASN A 701 -23.74 18.67 -0.09
CA ASN A 701 -22.95 18.89 -1.29
C ASN A 701 -21.98 17.72 -1.52
N ASP A 702 -21.83 17.30 -2.79
CA ASP A 702 -20.89 16.24 -3.16
C ASP A 702 -19.44 16.65 -2.83
N PRO A 703 -18.60 15.73 -2.31
CA PRO A 703 -17.20 16.01 -2.11
C PRO A 703 -16.49 16.22 -3.45
N THR A 704 -15.50 17.11 -3.46
CA THR A 704 -14.72 17.45 -4.64
C THR A 704 -13.22 17.39 -4.39
N VAL A 705 -12.47 17.07 -5.45
CA VAL A 705 -11.01 17.10 -5.47
C VAL A 705 -10.51 17.98 -6.59
N THR A 706 -9.31 18.53 -6.46
CA THR A 706 -8.75 19.46 -7.46
C THR A 706 -7.33 19.12 -7.87
N THR A 707 -6.89 19.54 -9.06
CA THR A 707 -5.48 19.40 -9.50
C THR A 707 -4.51 20.34 -8.76
N GLY A 708 -5.00 21.25 -7.91
CA GLY A 708 -4.17 22.30 -7.30
C GLY A 708 -3.63 23.34 -8.31
N GLY A 709 -2.68 24.15 -7.86
CA GLY A 709 -2.06 25.23 -8.66
C GLY A 709 -2.91 26.50 -8.78
N ALA A 710 -2.43 27.46 -9.58
CA ALA A 710 -3.09 28.76 -9.79
C ALA A 710 -4.40 28.68 -10.61
N SER A 711 -4.65 27.56 -11.29
CA SER A 711 -5.86 27.32 -12.08
C SER A 711 -6.31 25.85 -11.94
N PRO A 712 -6.89 25.50 -10.78
CA PRO A 712 -7.26 24.12 -10.48
C PRO A 712 -8.45 23.64 -11.32
N THR A 713 -8.40 22.40 -11.78
CA THR A 713 -9.57 21.69 -12.31
C THR A 713 -10.24 20.91 -11.17
N THR A 714 -11.56 21.00 -11.06
CA THR A 714 -12.35 20.35 -10.01
C THR A 714 -13.07 19.10 -10.52
N TYR A 715 -13.01 18.03 -9.73
CA TYR A 715 -13.70 16.76 -9.98
C TYR A 715 -14.58 16.38 -8.79
N LYS A 716 -15.64 15.61 -9.03
CA LYS A 716 -16.48 15.01 -7.99
C LYS A 716 -15.92 13.67 -7.55
N VAL A 717 -16.14 13.30 -6.29
CA VAL A 717 -15.71 12.02 -5.72
C VAL A 717 -16.91 11.24 -5.18
N LYS A 718 -16.88 9.91 -5.31
CA LYS A 718 -17.91 9.02 -4.76
C LYS A 718 -17.28 7.74 -4.20
N ALA A 719 -17.68 7.34 -3.00
CA ALA A 719 -17.36 6.02 -2.45
C ALA A 719 -17.96 4.92 -3.34
N LEU A 720 -17.17 3.87 -3.61
CA LEU A 720 -17.58 2.72 -4.42
C LEU A 720 -17.72 1.46 -3.56
N GLU A 721 -16.69 1.15 -2.79
CA GLU A 721 -16.59 -0.06 -1.97
C GLU A 721 -15.97 0.27 -0.60
N GLY A 722 -16.43 -0.43 0.42
CA GLY A 722 -16.04 -0.23 1.81
C GLY A 722 -16.60 -1.33 2.72
N GLU A 723 -16.25 -1.27 4.00
CA GLU A 723 -16.76 -2.12 5.06
C GLU A 723 -17.43 -1.28 6.14
N GLU A 724 -18.31 -1.94 6.87
CA GLU A 724 -18.97 -1.39 8.02
C GLU A 724 -18.89 -2.42 9.14
N TRP A 725 -18.30 -2.05 10.28
CA TRP A 725 -18.18 -2.93 11.43
C TRP A 725 -19.18 -2.53 12.52
N LEU A 726 -19.74 -3.55 13.17
CA LEU A 726 -20.50 -3.36 14.39
C LEU A 726 -19.55 -2.91 15.50
N THR A 727 -19.95 -1.89 16.26
CA THR A 727 -19.16 -1.37 17.38
C THR A 727 -19.55 -2.05 18.68
N LEU A 728 -18.57 -2.28 19.56
CA LEU A 728 -18.84 -2.77 20.90
C LEU A 728 -19.77 -1.82 21.66
N LYS A 729 -20.75 -2.39 22.37
CA LYS A 729 -21.71 -1.67 23.20
C LYS A 729 -21.71 -2.25 24.62
N PRO A 730 -20.68 -1.95 25.45
CA PRO A 730 -20.56 -2.51 26.79
C PRO A 730 -21.76 -2.20 27.70
N SER A 731 -22.44 -1.07 27.47
CA SER A 731 -23.65 -0.67 28.21
C SER A 731 -24.85 -1.61 28.00
N ALA A 732 -24.81 -2.48 26.99
CA ALA A 732 -25.85 -3.47 26.74
C ALA A 732 -25.59 -4.83 27.40
N LYS A 733 -24.42 -5.06 28.01
CA LYS A 733 -24.16 -6.29 28.76
C LYS A 733 -25.17 -6.44 29.90
N GLY A 734 -25.74 -7.63 30.05
CA GLY A 734 -26.76 -7.95 31.05
C GLY A 734 -28.15 -7.38 30.75
N THR A 735 -28.35 -6.74 29.59
CA THR A 735 -29.64 -6.12 29.25
C THR A 735 -30.55 -7.03 28.42
N LEU A 736 -29.98 -8.00 27.71
CA LEU A 736 -30.73 -8.91 26.86
C LEU A 736 -31.07 -10.20 27.60
N THR A 737 -32.24 -10.77 27.28
CA THR A 737 -32.63 -12.10 27.72
C THR A 737 -32.21 -13.11 26.67
N TYR A 738 -31.52 -14.16 27.09
CA TYR A 738 -31.10 -15.26 26.23
C TYR A 738 -32.09 -16.41 26.34
N THR A 739 -32.48 -16.98 25.20
CA THR A 739 -33.18 -18.27 25.17
C THR A 739 -32.20 -19.34 24.71
N GLY A 740 -32.29 -20.52 25.31
CA GLY A 740 -31.47 -21.66 24.93
C GLY A 740 -30.21 -21.89 25.79
N SER A 741 -29.75 -23.13 25.71
CA SER A 741 -28.60 -23.74 26.36
C SER A 741 -27.94 -24.70 25.37
N ALA A 742 -26.72 -25.17 25.64
CA ALA A 742 -26.04 -26.11 24.74
C ALA A 742 -26.87 -27.38 24.42
N SER A 743 -27.73 -27.82 25.36
CA SER A 743 -28.62 -28.98 25.16
C SER A 743 -29.83 -28.70 24.26
N ASP A 744 -30.13 -27.44 23.93
CA ASP A 744 -31.23 -27.10 23.03
C ASP A 744 -30.86 -27.20 21.55
N MET A 745 -29.58 -27.46 21.23
CA MET A 745 -29.16 -27.75 19.87
C MET A 745 -29.75 -29.10 19.41
N PRO A 746 -30.23 -29.22 18.16
CA PRO A 746 -30.77 -30.49 17.67
C PRO A 746 -29.70 -31.58 17.71
N ALA A 747 -30.03 -32.78 18.18
CA ALA A 747 -29.09 -33.91 18.20
C ALA A 747 -28.99 -34.60 16.83
N SER A 748 -27.93 -35.39 16.57
CA SER A 748 -27.74 -36.15 15.32
C SER A 748 -28.92 -37.04 14.94
N SER A 749 -29.69 -37.50 15.93
CA SER A 749 -30.88 -38.33 15.73
C SER A 749 -32.02 -37.65 14.95
N VAL A 750 -31.95 -36.33 14.73
CA VAL A 750 -32.92 -35.59 13.89
C VAL A 750 -32.62 -35.73 12.40
N LEU A 751 -31.40 -36.13 12.02
CA LEU A 751 -31.03 -36.38 10.64
C LEU A 751 -31.74 -37.64 10.14
N GLU A 752 -32.34 -37.53 8.97
CA GLU A 752 -33.05 -38.64 8.32
C GLU A 752 -32.32 -39.01 7.03
N ASP A 753 -32.15 -40.31 6.82
CA ASP A 753 -31.68 -40.81 5.54
C ASP A 753 -32.83 -40.84 4.53
N VAL A 754 -32.75 -39.97 3.52
CA VAL A 754 -33.79 -39.78 2.51
C VAL A 754 -33.33 -40.12 1.10
N HIS A 755 -32.15 -40.72 0.94
CA HIS A 755 -31.68 -41.18 -0.37
C HIS A 755 -32.60 -42.30 -0.92
N PRO A 756 -32.62 -42.55 -2.24
CA PRO A 756 -33.58 -43.46 -2.88
C PRO A 756 -33.54 -44.90 -2.35
N GLY A 757 -32.41 -45.35 -1.78
CA GLY A 757 -32.21 -46.69 -1.22
C GLY A 757 -32.42 -46.79 0.29
N ALA A 758 -32.81 -45.71 0.97
CA ALA A 758 -32.95 -45.69 2.42
C ALA A 758 -34.03 -46.68 2.92
N THR A 759 -33.70 -47.43 3.99
CA THR A 759 -34.55 -48.47 4.59
C THR A 759 -35.87 -47.94 5.18
N GLY A 760 -36.00 -46.62 5.36
CA GLY A 760 -37.19 -45.92 5.87
C GLY A 760 -38.13 -45.33 4.80
N GLY A 761 -37.89 -45.58 3.51
CA GLY A 761 -38.69 -45.03 2.41
C GLY A 761 -38.25 -43.63 1.99
N GLY A 762 -37.10 -43.55 1.30
CA GLY A 762 -36.52 -42.32 0.80
C GLY A 762 -37.37 -41.55 -0.23
N ILE A 763 -36.83 -40.49 -0.81
CA ILE A 763 -37.60 -39.63 -1.74
C ILE A 763 -37.95 -40.32 -3.07
N GLY A 764 -37.35 -41.48 -3.37
CA GLY A 764 -37.57 -42.25 -4.59
C GLY A 764 -36.56 -41.91 -5.68
N ALA A 765 -36.72 -42.50 -6.86
CA ALA A 765 -35.84 -42.27 -7.99
C ALA A 765 -35.96 -40.84 -8.55
N GLU A 766 -34.86 -40.33 -9.08
CA GLU A 766 -34.82 -39.04 -9.77
C GLU A 766 -35.82 -39.02 -10.96
N PRO A 767 -36.58 -37.92 -11.16
CA PRO A 767 -37.52 -37.80 -12.27
C PRO A 767 -36.79 -37.84 -13.63
N THR A 768 -37.18 -38.76 -14.51
CA THR A 768 -36.62 -38.88 -15.87
C THR A 768 -37.44 -38.16 -16.95
N THR A 769 -38.61 -37.62 -16.58
CA THR A 769 -39.54 -36.95 -17.51
C THR A 769 -40.09 -35.68 -16.88
N GLY A 770 -40.44 -34.67 -17.70
CA GLY A 770 -40.98 -33.40 -17.21
C GLY A 770 -39.91 -32.41 -16.72
N LEU A 771 -38.64 -32.69 -17.01
CA LEU A 771 -37.51 -31.81 -16.68
C LEU A 771 -37.56 -30.54 -17.54
N LEU A 772 -37.55 -29.37 -16.88
CA LEU A 772 -37.36 -28.09 -17.56
C LEU A 772 -35.99 -28.08 -18.24
N ASN A 773 -35.93 -27.57 -19.47
CA ASN A 773 -34.71 -27.51 -20.28
C ASN A 773 -33.98 -28.86 -20.42
N ALA A 774 -34.72 -29.98 -20.39
CA ALA A 774 -34.16 -31.34 -20.42
C ALA A 774 -33.08 -31.59 -19.35
N GLY A 775 -33.22 -30.96 -18.18
CA GLY A 775 -32.28 -31.10 -17.05
C GLY A 775 -31.05 -30.20 -17.14
N LYS A 776 -30.91 -29.38 -18.19
CA LYS A 776 -29.83 -28.38 -18.28
C LYS A 776 -30.15 -27.15 -17.41
N PRO A 777 -29.13 -26.45 -16.86
CA PRO A 777 -29.33 -25.21 -16.12
C PRO A 777 -30.23 -24.24 -16.88
N SER A 778 -31.23 -23.67 -16.21
CA SER A 778 -32.15 -22.70 -16.81
C SER A 778 -32.46 -21.60 -15.81
N VAL A 779 -32.46 -20.34 -16.27
CA VAL A 779 -32.86 -19.19 -15.44
C VAL A 779 -34.39 -19.06 -15.52
N ILE A 780 -35.08 -19.34 -14.43
CA ILE A 780 -36.51 -19.03 -14.29
C ILE A 780 -36.62 -17.61 -13.72
N HIS A 781 -36.62 -16.59 -14.58
CA HIS A 781 -37.07 -15.26 -14.15
C HIS A 781 -38.58 -15.30 -13.93
N GLY A 782 -39.00 -15.22 -12.66
CA GLY A 782 -40.41 -15.18 -12.26
C GLY A 782 -41.12 -13.93 -12.78
N LYS A 783 -42.07 -14.11 -13.70
CA LYS A 783 -43.11 -13.12 -13.96
C LYS A 783 -44.06 -13.13 -12.76
N LYS A 784 -44.26 -11.98 -12.12
CA LYS A 784 -45.21 -11.79 -11.01
C LYS A 784 -46.63 -12.14 -11.51
N VAL A 785 -47.19 -13.25 -11.04
CA VAL A 785 -48.62 -13.55 -11.20
C VAL A 785 -49.31 -12.97 -9.98
N ILE A 786 -49.90 -11.78 -10.13
CA ILE A 786 -50.90 -11.28 -9.20
C ILE A 786 -52.21 -11.95 -9.64
N SER A 787 -52.80 -12.77 -8.78
CA SER A 787 -54.21 -13.15 -8.90
C SER A 787 -55.05 -12.03 -8.29
N ASP A 788 -56.07 -11.59 -9.02
CA ASP A 788 -57.12 -10.68 -8.53
C ASP A 788 -57.84 -11.23 -7.28
#